data_AF-A0A561ETV0-F1
#
_entry.id   AF-A0A561ETV0-F1
#
_cell.length_a   1.000
_cell.length_b   1.000
_cell.length_c   1.000
_cell.angle_alpha   90.00
_cell.angle_beta   90.00
_cell.angle_gamma   90.00
#
_symmetry.space_group_name_H-M   'P 1'
#
loop_
_entity.id
_entity.type
_entity.pdbx_description
1 polymer ?
#
loop_
_entity_poly.entity_id
_entity_poly.type
_entity_poly.pdbx_seq_one_letter_code
_entity_poly.pdbx_strand_id
1 'polypeptide(L)'
;MSRPSVPFSQFVLKVHSRCDLACDHCYVYEHADTSWRGKPRAVSERVLTATAERIAEHALAHRLPAVHVVLHGGEPLLAGPALLRRAAEELRRALPSGCALDLRIHTNGVLLGREFCDLFAELGIKVGVSLDGDRAANDRHRRYADGRSSHAKVLAAVELLRRPEYRHLYAGLLCTIDVENDPVAVYDALVELDPPRIDFLLPHATWDEPPKRPSGLGEAPYADWLQAVYDRWTAHGRPVAVRTFDSVHRTLRGQSSLTESLGLDPADLVVIETDGTLEQADSLKTAFDGAPATGFDVFAHTLDEVAGHPGMMERQSGLAGLSAECRACPVVRSCGGGLYAHRYRTGRGFDNPSVFCGDLMKLITTIRDRVAVFPGVPAQAAPVEPLLTEQQVDELARGHGSTETVATLADAQLGLTRRLLAAISPGAPEPWSLLTELDARAPHALDAVLGHPYVRAWAVRCLRSEPGADLGGFAEIAAAAALRAGLDFELAVPVRDGAVHLPTLGRVLVGGGGEAELRGTADGFTVRGVTVGWDSPEGGPWQPVRRVALAGGWTVALEDTDPQRDSHQWPIEDRLPESELLAWSGWLREAWELIGRDLPGYAAGILAGLGTITPLRPGPAGRDVSAAARQAFGAVGIARPATAPALALLIAHEFQHVKLGAVLDFQDLYDPADDRHYYAPWRPDPRPLEGLLQGTYAHLAVTEFWGTRVRAYDGLESEAAGHARVQLATWRAHTAEAVETLAGSGSLTALGQRFAEGMRSGVAPWLAVPVGAAAEDAARRAAAENFAQWQARSTVAR
;
A
#
# COMPACT_ATOMS: atom_id res chain seq x y z
N MET A 1 3.25 10.21 32.06
CA MET A 1 3.29 11.29 31.06
C MET A 1 2.44 10.84 29.89
N SER A 2 1.48 11.65 29.45
CA SER A 2 0.50 11.31 28.41
C SER A 2 1.20 11.02 27.08
N ARG A 3 0.88 9.89 26.44
CA ARG A 3 1.23 9.61 25.03
C ARG A 3 0.81 10.80 24.16
N PRO A 4 1.61 11.24 23.18
CA PRO A 4 1.17 12.26 22.25
C PRO A 4 0.02 11.73 21.41
N SER A 5 -1.01 12.56 21.24
CA SER A 5 -2.19 12.26 20.43
C SER A 5 -1.83 12.14 18.95
N VAL A 6 -2.51 11.23 18.25
CA VAL A 6 -2.39 11.09 16.80
C VAL A 6 -3.10 12.25 16.11
N PRO A 7 -2.46 12.93 15.15
CA PRO A 7 -3.08 14.05 14.46
C PRO A 7 -4.27 13.58 13.64
N PHE A 8 -5.36 14.35 13.68
CA PHE A 8 -6.52 14.09 12.84
C PHE A 8 -6.18 14.24 11.36
N SER A 9 -6.54 13.23 10.56
CA SER A 9 -6.48 13.28 9.10
C SER A 9 -7.87 13.19 8.44
N GLN A 10 -8.89 12.83 9.24
CA GLN A 10 -10.26 12.65 8.79
C GLN A 10 -11.21 13.62 9.49
N PHE A 11 -12.06 14.27 8.70
CA PHE A 11 -13.00 15.30 9.17
C PHE A 11 -14.39 15.00 8.64
N VAL A 12 -15.38 14.90 9.54
CA VAL A 12 -16.79 14.79 9.15
C VAL A 12 -17.43 16.15 9.39
N LEU A 13 -17.72 16.88 8.31
CA LEU A 13 -18.31 18.20 8.37
C LEU A 13 -19.82 18.12 8.15
N LYS A 14 -20.60 18.45 9.19
CA LYS A 14 -22.06 18.53 9.11
C LYS A 14 -22.47 19.82 8.41
N VAL A 15 -22.88 19.71 7.15
CA VAL A 15 -23.38 20.86 6.37
C VAL A 15 -24.88 21.11 6.58
N HIS A 16 -25.62 20.07 7.00
CA HIS A 16 -27.05 20.16 7.31
C HIS A 16 -27.44 19.18 8.42
N SER A 17 -28.24 19.58 9.41
CA SER A 17 -28.54 18.74 10.60
C SER A 17 -29.88 18.01 10.54
N ARG A 18 -30.70 18.26 9.50
CA ARG A 18 -31.99 17.56 9.27
C ARG A 18 -31.90 16.63 8.06
N CYS A 19 -32.82 15.67 8.00
CA CYS A 19 -32.96 14.69 6.92
C CYS A 19 -34.37 14.75 6.35
N ASP A 20 -34.52 14.38 5.08
CA ASP A 20 -35.80 14.25 4.36
C ASP A 20 -36.36 12.81 4.38
N LEU A 21 -35.61 11.87 4.98
CA LEU A 21 -36.05 10.53 5.34
C LEU A 21 -36.20 10.37 6.86
N ALA A 22 -37.01 9.41 7.27
CA ALA A 22 -37.28 9.04 8.66
C ALA A 22 -36.86 7.57 8.88
N CYS A 23 -35.57 7.29 8.73
CA CYS A 23 -35.04 5.95 8.94
C CYS A 23 -35.12 5.58 10.43
N ASP A 24 -35.82 4.50 10.76
CA ASP A 24 -36.03 4.03 12.14
C ASP A 24 -34.77 3.51 12.83
N HIS A 25 -33.76 3.08 12.07
CA HIS A 25 -32.43 2.71 12.60
C HIS A 25 -31.44 3.89 12.63
N CYS A 26 -31.88 5.12 12.35
CA CYS A 26 -30.95 6.26 12.30
C CYS A 26 -30.45 6.61 13.69
N TYR A 27 -29.19 6.25 13.97
CA TYR A 27 -28.54 6.53 15.26
C TYR A 27 -28.44 8.03 15.61
N VAL A 28 -28.63 8.94 14.66
CA VAL A 28 -28.66 10.38 14.93
C VAL A 28 -30.02 10.83 15.45
N TYR A 29 -31.13 10.23 15.01
CA TYR A 29 -32.48 10.71 15.29
C TYR A 29 -33.26 9.85 16.28
N GLU A 30 -32.93 8.56 16.34
CA GLU A 30 -33.72 7.54 17.06
C GLU A 30 -33.01 6.97 18.30
N HIS A 31 -31.72 7.24 18.49
CA HIS A 31 -30.95 6.73 19.62
C HIS A 31 -30.85 7.74 20.77
N ALA A 32 -30.08 7.40 21.80
CA ALA A 32 -30.02 8.10 23.08
C ALA A 32 -29.71 9.61 23.00
N ASP A 33 -28.87 10.05 22.06
CA ASP A 33 -28.52 11.46 21.92
C ASP A 33 -29.59 12.29 21.20
N THR A 34 -29.96 13.41 21.84
CA THR A 34 -30.97 14.33 21.33
C THR A 34 -30.41 15.71 20.96
N SER A 35 -29.08 15.87 21.00
CA SER A 35 -28.38 17.14 20.80
C SER A 35 -28.65 17.76 19.42
N TRP A 36 -28.88 16.93 18.41
CA TRP A 36 -29.23 17.33 17.04
C TRP A 36 -30.43 18.29 16.98
N ARG A 37 -31.37 18.19 17.94
CA ARG A 37 -32.56 19.05 18.00
C ARG A 37 -32.20 20.52 18.16
N GLY A 38 -31.14 20.80 18.91
CA GLY A 38 -30.62 22.15 19.16
C GLY A 38 -29.71 22.68 18.05
N LYS A 39 -29.21 21.81 17.16
CA LYS A 39 -28.27 22.21 16.10
C LYS A 39 -28.94 23.06 15.01
N PRO A 40 -28.27 24.11 14.50
CA PRO A 40 -28.73 24.87 13.33
C PRO A 40 -29.04 23.94 12.15
N ARG A 41 -30.03 24.29 11.33
CA ARG A 41 -30.41 23.44 10.19
C ARG A 41 -29.29 23.32 9.16
N ALA A 42 -28.64 24.42 8.83
CA ALA A 42 -27.52 24.48 7.89
C ALA A 42 -26.32 25.16 8.55
N VAL A 43 -25.12 24.78 8.12
CA VAL A 43 -23.88 25.43 8.54
C VAL A 43 -23.81 26.88 8.02
N SER A 44 -23.27 27.80 8.81
CA SER A 44 -23.08 29.19 8.40
C SER A 44 -21.75 29.41 7.70
N GLU A 45 -21.63 30.46 6.88
CA GLU A 45 -20.34 30.83 6.24
C GLU A 45 -19.24 31.07 7.27
N ARG A 46 -19.57 31.70 8.41
CA ARG A 46 -18.64 31.91 9.52
C ARG A 46 -18.08 30.60 10.06
N VAL A 47 -18.91 29.57 10.19
CA VAL A 47 -18.47 28.23 10.64
C VAL A 47 -17.61 27.58 9.58
N LEU A 48 -18.02 27.61 8.30
CA LEU A 48 -17.24 27.02 7.20
C LEU A 48 -15.82 27.58 7.10
N THR A 49 -15.68 28.91 7.14
CA THR A 49 -14.36 29.56 7.10
C THR A 49 -13.51 29.15 8.31
N ALA A 50 -14.06 29.20 9.52
CA ALA A 50 -13.33 28.79 10.73
C ALA A 50 -12.95 27.30 10.69
N THR A 51 -13.82 26.42 10.22
CA THR A 51 -13.51 25.00 10.03
C THR A 51 -12.35 24.82 9.05
N ALA A 52 -12.39 25.47 7.90
CA ALA A 52 -11.34 25.37 6.89
C ALA A 52 -9.99 25.87 7.42
N GLU A 53 -9.99 26.98 8.16
CA GLU A 53 -8.79 27.54 8.81
C GLU A 53 -8.22 26.59 9.86
N ARG A 54 -9.05 25.99 10.71
CA ARG A 54 -8.61 25.02 11.72
C ARG A 54 -8.03 23.75 11.10
N ILE A 55 -8.66 23.21 10.06
CA ILE A 55 -8.13 22.05 9.33
C ILE A 55 -6.79 22.39 8.67
N ALA A 56 -6.67 23.57 8.05
CA ALA A 56 -5.44 24.00 7.40
C ALA A 56 -4.29 24.23 8.38
N GLU A 57 -4.56 24.86 9.52
CA GLU A 57 -3.61 25.05 10.62
C GLU A 57 -3.07 23.69 11.10
N HIS A 58 -3.97 22.74 11.36
CA HIS A 58 -3.62 21.38 11.79
C HIS A 58 -2.81 20.63 10.73
N ALA A 59 -3.24 20.67 9.47
CA ALA A 59 -2.54 20.05 8.36
C ALA A 59 -1.13 20.61 8.17
N LEU A 60 -0.96 21.93 8.35
CA LEU A 60 0.35 22.59 8.29
C LEU A 60 1.23 22.19 9.48
N ALA A 61 0.70 22.23 10.71
CA ALA A 61 1.43 21.89 11.93
C ALA A 61 2.00 20.47 11.89
N HIS A 62 1.21 19.52 11.37
CA HIS A 62 1.59 18.10 11.29
C HIS A 62 2.16 17.69 9.94
N ARG A 63 2.28 18.61 8.98
CA ARG A 63 2.75 18.36 7.60
C ARG A 63 1.99 17.20 6.94
N LEU A 64 0.66 17.20 7.07
CA LEU A 64 -0.18 16.16 6.52
C LEU A 64 -0.11 16.18 4.98
N PRO A 65 0.20 15.05 4.32
CA PRO A 65 0.25 14.99 2.86
C PRO A 65 -1.15 15.09 2.24
N ALA A 66 -2.18 14.72 3.00
CA ALA A 66 -3.57 14.83 2.59
C ALA A 66 -4.50 14.97 3.81
N VAL A 67 -5.68 15.54 3.58
CA VAL A 67 -6.81 15.50 4.51
C VAL A 67 -8.03 14.90 3.81
N HIS A 68 -8.80 14.11 4.55
CA HIS A 68 -10.03 13.49 4.09
C HIS A 68 -11.22 14.20 4.73
N VAL A 69 -12.03 14.87 3.93
CA VAL A 69 -13.22 15.57 4.43
C VAL A 69 -14.47 14.93 3.85
N VAL A 70 -15.36 14.48 4.73
CA VAL A 70 -16.69 13.97 4.36
C VAL A 70 -17.71 15.04 4.71
N LEU A 71 -18.29 15.65 3.68
CA LEU A 71 -19.52 16.42 3.82
C LEU A 71 -20.64 15.46 4.20
N HIS A 72 -21.17 15.66 5.38
CA HIS A 72 -22.21 14.83 5.96
C HIS A 72 -23.33 15.73 6.48
N GLY A 73 -24.37 15.11 6.99
CA GLY A 73 -25.46 15.78 7.67
C GLY A 73 -26.51 14.78 8.04
N GLY A 74 -27.71 15.22 8.44
CA GLY A 74 -28.89 14.38 8.30
C GLY A 74 -29.00 13.90 6.86
N GLU A 75 -29.34 14.84 5.98
CA GLU A 75 -29.12 14.72 4.53
C GLU A 75 -28.36 15.97 4.06
N PRO A 76 -27.09 15.84 3.62
CA PRO A 76 -26.28 16.99 3.25
C PRO A 76 -26.76 17.69 1.97
N LEU A 77 -27.46 17.02 1.05
CA LEU A 77 -27.98 17.67 -0.16
C LEU A 77 -29.06 18.72 0.13
N LEU A 78 -29.68 18.70 1.32
CA LEU A 78 -30.59 19.77 1.78
C LEU A 78 -29.89 21.11 1.99
N ALA A 79 -28.56 21.14 2.11
CA ALA A 79 -27.76 22.36 2.12
C ALA A 79 -27.88 23.16 0.80
N GLY A 80 -28.20 22.49 -0.29
CA GLY A 80 -28.30 23.06 -1.63
C GLY A 80 -26.94 23.30 -2.31
N PRO A 81 -26.93 23.47 -3.65
CA PRO A 81 -25.70 23.58 -4.45
C PRO A 81 -24.77 24.72 -4.00
N ALA A 82 -25.34 25.88 -3.67
CA ALA A 82 -24.55 27.06 -3.28
C ALA A 82 -23.74 26.81 -2.01
N LEU A 83 -24.33 26.23 -0.96
CA LEU A 83 -23.61 26.01 0.30
C LEU A 83 -22.53 24.93 0.16
N LEU A 84 -22.82 23.85 -0.58
CA LEU A 84 -21.83 22.80 -0.87
C LEU A 84 -20.64 23.33 -1.67
N ARG A 85 -20.89 24.22 -2.64
CA ARG A 85 -19.84 24.93 -3.37
C ARG A 85 -18.94 25.72 -2.44
N ARG A 86 -19.55 26.55 -1.58
CA ARG A 86 -18.79 27.37 -0.62
C ARG A 86 -17.96 26.52 0.33
N ALA A 87 -18.50 25.41 0.84
CA ALA A 87 -17.74 24.50 1.68
C ALA A 87 -16.51 23.94 0.96
N ALA A 88 -16.65 23.49 -0.29
CA ALA A 88 -15.53 22.97 -1.08
C ALA A 88 -14.48 24.04 -1.41
N GLU A 89 -14.92 25.24 -1.80
CA GLU A 89 -14.05 26.38 -2.11
C GLU A 89 -13.26 26.83 -0.88
N GLU A 90 -13.91 26.97 0.27
CA GLU A 90 -13.27 27.38 1.52
C GLU A 90 -12.20 26.38 1.98
N LEU A 91 -12.51 25.07 1.94
CA LEU A 91 -11.55 24.02 2.28
C LEU A 91 -10.33 24.05 1.36
N ARG A 92 -10.53 24.15 0.04
CA ARG A 92 -9.43 24.23 -0.93
C ARG A 92 -8.58 25.48 -0.77
N ARG A 93 -9.22 26.62 -0.52
CA ARG A 93 -8.57 27.91 -0.37
C ARG A 93 -7.69 27.95 0.88
N ALA A 94 -8.12 27.31 1.97
CA ALA A 94 -7.40 27.35 3.24
C ALA A 94 -6.21 26.39 3.29
N LEU A 95 -6.31 25.21 2.65
CA LEU A 95 -5.29 24.16 2.78
C LEU A 95 -3.90 24.58 2.27
N PRO A 96 -2.82 24.19 2.96
CA PRO A 96 -1.47 24.57 2.58
C PRO A 96 -1.01 23.88 1.28
N SER A 97 -0.10 24.54 0.55
CA SER A 97 0.52 23.96 -0.65
C SER A 97 1.22 22.63 -0.33
N GLY A 98 0.86 21.56 -1.05
CA GLY A 98 1.40 20.22 -0.82
C GLY A 98 0.52 19.30 0.04
N CYS A 99 -0.60 19.79 0.56
CA CYS A 99 -1.63 18.97 1.22
C CYS A 99 -2.80 18.72 0.25
N ALA A 100 -3.05 17.46 -0.11
CA ALA A 100 -4.17 17.09 -0.97
C ALA A 100 -5.50 17.05 -0.22
N LEU A 101 -6.59 17.49 -0.85
CA LEU A 101 -7.95 17.36 -0.33
C LEU A 101 -8.68 16.20 -1.02
N ASP A 102 -9.02 15.15 -0.27
CA ASP A 102 -10.00 14.14 -0.70
C ASP A 102 -11.36 14.50 -0.13
N LEU A 103 -12.18 15.17 -0.95
CA LEU A 103 -13.50 15.66 -0.57
C LEU A 103 -14.58 14.66 -1.02
N ARG A 104 -15.39 14.21 -0.06
CA ARG A 104 -16.48 13.26 -0.30
C ARG A 104 -17.78 13.76 0.30
N ILE A 105 -18.90 13.22 -0.17
CA ILE A 105 -20.23 13.44 0.40
C ILE A 105 -20.93 12.10 0.59
N HIS A 106 -21.59 11.91 1.74
CA HIS A 106 -22.46 10.76 1.99
C HIS A 106 -23.91 11.20 2.00
N THR A 107 -24.71 10.66 1.09
CA THR A 107 -26.13 11.05 0.89
C THR A 107 -27.03 9.82 0.91
N ASN A 108 -28.29 10.02 1.28
CA ASN A 108 -29.37 9.05 1.07
C ASN A 108 -29.78 8.92 -0.41
N GLY A 109 -29.30 9.82 -1.29
CA GLY A 109 -29.49 9.77 -2.74
C GLY A 109 -30.83 10.33 -3.25
N VAL A 110 -31.80 10.62 -2.40
CA VAL A 110 -33.16 11.03 -2.80
C VAL A 110 -33.19 12.35 -3.58
N LEU A 111 -32.28 13.27 -3.26
CA LEU A 111 -32.14 14.58 -3.91
C LEU A 111 -31.03 14.61 -4.96
N LEU A 112 -30.29 13.51 -5.15
CA LEU A 112 -29.18 13.49 -6.09
C LEU A 112 -29.70 13.49 -7.52
N GLY A 113 -29.36 14.53 -8.27
CA GLY A 113 -29.71 14.73 -9.67
C GLY A 113 -28.57 15.37 -10.45
N ARG A 114 -28.80 15.65 -11.74
CA ARG A 114 -27.76 16.19 -12.64
C ARG A 114 -27.10 17.46 -12.10
N GLU A 115 -27.88 18.38 -11.56
CA GLU A 115 -27.36 19.64 -11.00
C GLU A 115 -26.28 19.41 -9.93
N PHE A 116 -26.50 18.44 -9.02
CA PHE A 116 -25.51 18.07 -8.03
C PHE A 116 -24.33 17.30 -8.65
N CYS A 117 -24.58 16.38 -9.59
CA CYS A 117 -23.51 15.65 -10.26
C CYS A 117 -22.59 16.58 -11.05
N ASP A 118 -23.13 17.57 -11.76
CA ASP A 118 -22.37 18.58 -12.50
C ASP A 118 -21.53 19.43 -11.54
N LEU A 119 -22.13 19.87 -10.43
CA LEU A 119 -21.42 20.58 -9.37
C LEU A 119 -20.28 19.73 -8.78
N PHE A 120 -20.52 18.46 -8.51
CA PHE A 120 -19.56 17.55 -7.91
C PHE A 120 -18.43 17.18 -8.87
N ALA A 121 -18.70 17.08 -10.17
CA ALA A 121 -17.68 16.94 -11.20
C ALA A 121 -16.76 18.18 -11.25
N GLU A 122 -17.34 19.38 -11.26
CA GLU A 122 -16.58 20.63 -11.23
C GLU A 122 -15.72 20.72 -9.96
N LEU A 123 -16.29 20.37 -8.82
CA LEU A 123 -15.66 20.49 -7.52
C LEU A 123 -14.94 19.21 -7.08
N GLY A 124 -14.75 18.20 -7.93
CA GLY A 124 -14.10 16.93 -7.58
C GLY A 124 -14.59 16.27 -6.28
N ILE A 125 -15.91 16.31 -6.01
CA ILE A 125 -16.53 15.72 -4.80
C ILE A 125 -17.00 14.31 -5.13
N LYS A 126 -16.51 13.30 -4.40
CA LYS A 126 -16.95 11.91 -4.60
C LYS A 126 -18.18 11.58 -3.75
N VAL A 127 -19.09 10.74 -4.26
CA VAL A 127 -20.42 10.48 -3.70
C VAL A 127 -20.52 9.04 -3.20
N GLY A 128 -20.71 8.87 -1.89
CA GLY A 128 -21.16 7.63 -1.28
C GLY A 128 -22.68 7.66 -1.10
N VAL A 129 -23.37 6.59 -1.51
CA VAL A 129 -24.84 6.51 -1.44
C VAL A 129 -25.25 5.46 -0.43
N SER A 130 -26.17 5.82 0.47
CA SER A 130 -26.73 4.86 1.41
C SER A 130 -27.86 4.05 0.76
N LEU A 131 -27.71 2.72 0.75
CA LEU A 131 -28.68 1.79 0.17
C LEU A 131 -28.52 0.42 0.84
N ASP A 132 -29.60 -0.10 1.43
CA ASP A 132 -29.53 -1.33 2.24
C ASP A 132 -29.87 -2.61 1.46
N GLY A 133 -29.85 -2.56 0.13
CA GLY A 133 -30.07 -3.71 -0.76
C GLY A 133 -31.23 -3.51 -1.74
N ASP A 134 -31.98 -4.61 -1.95
CA ASP A 134 -33.18 -4.58 -2.77
C ASP A 134 -34.28 -3.73 -2.13
N ARG A 135 -35.43 -3.62 -2.82
CA ARG A 135 -36.53 -2.78 -2.32
C ARG A 135 -37.04 -3.28 -0.97
N ALA A 136 -37.13 -4.60 -0.77
CA ALA A 136 -37.64 -5.15 0.48
C ALA A 136 -36.72 -4.78 1.64
N ALA A 137 -35.41 -4.97 1.49
CA ALA A 137 -34.41 -4.64 2.48
C ALA A 137 -34.35 -3.12 2.78
N ASN A 138 -34.29 -2.29 1.73
CA ASN A 138 -34.26 -0.84 1.87
C ASN A 138 -35.53 -0.29 2.53
N ASP A 139 -36.71 -0.75 2.08
CA ASP A 139 -37.98 -0.27 2.58
C ASP A 139 -38.25 -0.78 4.00
N ARG A 140 -37.49 -1.70 4.61
CA ARG A 140 -37.68 -1.99 6.03
C ARG A 140 -37.41 -0.78 6.91
N HIS A 141 -36.49 0.08 6.49
CA HIS A 141 -36.01 1.17 7.31
C HIS A 141 -35.99 2.53 6.61
N ARG A 142 -35.51 2.61 5.36
CA ARG A 142 -35.25 3.89 4.67
C ARG A 142 -36.51 4.45 4.01
N ARG A 143 -37.45 4.92 4.80
CA ARG A 143 -38.73 5.49 4.34
C ARG A 143 -38.80 6.99 4.54
N TYR A 144 -39.67 7.64 3.76
CA TYR A 144 -40.13 8.99 4.09
C TYR A 144 -40.97 8.94 5.38
N ALA A 145 -41.13 10.10 6.02
CA ALA A 145 -41.96 10.23 7.24
C ALA A 145 -43.43 9.79 7.05
N ASP A 146 -43.93 9.77 5.81
CA ASP A 146 -45.28 9.28 5.46
C ASP A 146 -45.31 7.77 5.10
N GLY A 147 -44.20 7.06 5.27
CA GLY A 147 -44.06 5.63 5.03
C GLY A 147 -43.81 5.25 3.56
N ARG A 148 -43.72 6.20 2.63
CA ARG A 148 -43.37 5.89 1.23
C ARG A 148 -41.93 5.38 1.10
N SER A 149 -41.73 4.53 0.11
CA SER A 149 -40.41 3.99 -0.28
C SER A 149 -39.50 5.09 -0.83
N SER A 150 -38.23 5.09 -0.39
CA SER A 150 -37.16 5.90 -1.01
C SER A 150 -36.46 5.19 -2.18
N HIS A 151 -36.55 3.86 -2.23
CA HIS A 151 -35.70 2.97 -3.03
C HIS A 151 -35.60 3.38 -4.51
N ALA A 152 -36.75 3.62 -5.16
CA ALA A 152 -36.78 3.98 -6.58
C ALA A 152 -36.00 5.26 -6.91
N LYS A 153 -35.99 6.24 -6.00
CA LYS A 153 -35.20 7.47 -6.19
C LYS A 153 -33.72 7.23 -5.97
N VAL A 154 -33.36 6.42 -4.97
CA VAL A 154 -31.96 6.05 -4.70
C VAL A 154 -31.39 5.28 -5.89
N LEU A 155 -32.14 4.34 -6.48
CA LEU A 155 -31.73 3.66 -7.70
C LEU A 155 -31.53 4.61 -8.88
N ALA A 156 -32.41 5.60 -9.07
CA ALA A 156 -32.23 6.61 -10.12
C ALA A 156 -30.97 7.45 -9.91
N ALA A 157 -30.64 7.77 -8.66
CA ALA A 157 -29.42 8.48 -8.29
C ALA A 157 -28.16 7.64 -8.55
N VAL A 158 -28.18 6.34 -8.21
CA VAL A 158 -27.07 5.43 -8.49
C VAL A 158 -26.90 5.22 -10.00
N GLU A 159 -27.98 5.06 -10.74
CA GLU A 159 -27.92 4.95 -12.21
C GLU A 159 -27.35 6.21 -12.85
N LEU A 160 -27.68 7.40 -12.32
CA LEU A 160 -27.07 8.65 -12.74
C LEU A 160 -25.55 8.62 -12.51
N LEU A 161 -25.08 8.18 -11.34
CA LEU A 161 -23.66 8.05 -11.01
C LEU A 161 -22.93 6.99 -11.85
N ARG A 162 -23.63 5.98 -12.40
CA ARG A 162 -23.05 4.95 -13.27
C ARG A 162 -22.78 5.43 -14.69
N ARG A 163 -23.40 6.55 -15.11
CA ARG A 163 -23.16 7.10 -16.45
C ARG A 163 -21.69 7.49 -16.63
N PRO A 164 -21.12 7.30 -17.84
CA PRO A 164 -19.70 7.58 -18.09
C PRO A 164 -19.22 8.96 -17.63
N GLU A 165 -20.05 10.00 -17.80
CA GLU A 165 -19.72 11.37 -17.39
C GLU A 165 -19.63 11.58 -15.87
N TYR A 166 -20.28 10.74 -15.05
CA TYR A 166 -20.30 10.86 -13.58
C TYR A 166 -19.68 9.67 -12.85
N ARG A 167 -19.25 8.62 -13.57
CA ARG A 167 -18.68 7.39 -13.00
C ARG A 167 -17.53 7.64 -12.03
N HIS A 168 -16.69 8.63 -12.34
CA HIS A 168 -15.55 9.03 -11.51
C HIS A 168 -15.95 9.65 -10.15
N LEU A 169 -17.20 10.09 -10.00
CA LEU A 169 -17.76 10.60 -8.75
C LEU A 169 -18.25 9.48 -7.84
N TYR A 170 -18.65 8.35 -8.39
CA TYR A 170 -19.24 7.27 -7.60
C TYR A 170 -18.16 6.69 -6.65
N ALA A 171 -18.36 6.79 -5.33
CA ALA A 171 -17.42 6.31 -4.32
C ALA A 171 -17.82 4.97 -3.69
N GLY A 172 -19.06 4.53 -3.86
CA GLY A 172 -19.56 3.25 -3.36
C GLY A 172 -20.92 3.34 -2.66
N LEU A 173 -21.33 2.19 -2.13
CA LEU A 173 -22.59 2.01 -1.41
C LEU A 173 -22.33 1.76 0.08
N LEU A 174 -23.13 2.37 0.94
CA LEU A 174 -23.16 2.15 2.38
C LEU A 174 -24.44 1.41 2.74
N CYS A 175 -24.32 0.18 3.24
CA CYS A 175 -25.44 -0.70 3.56
C CYS A 175 -25.45 -1.01 5.05
N THR A 176 -26.50 -0.61 5.76
CA THR A 176 -26.70 -0.99 7.16
C THR A 176 -27.28 -2.40 7.23
N ILE A 177 -26.65 -3.29 7.99
CA ILE A 177 -27.04 -4.69 8.09
C ILE A 177 -28.31 -4.84 8.94
N ASP A 178 -29.33 -5.50 8.37
CA ASP A 178 -30.45 -6.10 9.12
C ASP A 178 -30.43 -7.62 8.86
N VAL A 179 -30.26 -8.38 9.94
CA VAL A 179 -30.17 -9.86 9.91
C VAL A 179 -31.47 -10.56 9.54
N GLU A 180 -32.59 -9.84 9.46
CA GLU A 180 -33.85 -10.37 8.91
C GLU A 180 -33.93 -10.30 7.39
N ASN A 181 -33.02 -9.56 6.74
CA ASN A 181 -32.89 -9.58 5.28
C ASN A 181 -32.08 -10.79 4.83
N ASP A 182 -32.42 -11.33 3.66
CA ASP A 182 -31.58 -12.33 3.00
C ASP A 182 -30.23 -11.70 2.60
N PRO A 183 -29.10 -12.14 3.18
CA PRO A 183 -27.78 -11.59 2.88
C PRO A 183 -27.41 -11.67 1.40
N VAL A 184 -27.78 -12.77 0.73
CA VAL A 184 -27.43 -12.99 -0.68
C VAL A 184 -28.25 -12.07 -1.58
N ALA A 185 -29.54 -11.92 -1.31
CA ALA A 185 -30.39 -11.01 -2.07
C ALA A 185 -29.95 -9.54 -1.92
N VAL A 186 -29.58 -9.13 -0.71
CA VAL A 186 -29.02 -7.79 -0.46
C VAL A 186 -27.71 -7.60 -1.24
N TYR A 187 -26.78 -8.54 -1.12
CA TYR A 187 -25.49 -8.45 -1.81
C TYR A 187 -25.65 -8.42 -3.34
N ASP A 188 -26.44 -9.35 -3.91
CA ASP A 188 -26.65 -9.45 -5.36
C ASP A 188 -27.28 -8.14 -5.89
N ALA A 189 -28.28 -7.59 -5.20
CA ALA A 189 -28.91 -6.32 -5.58
C ALA A 189 -27.94 -5.13 -5.53
N LEU A 190 -27.01 -5.10 -4.57
CA LEU A 190 -26.01 -4.03 -4.48
C LEU A 190 -24.94 -4.17 -5.58
N VAL A 191 -24.50 -5.38 -5.89
CA VAL A 191 -23.46 -5.64 -6.91
C VAL A 191 -23.96 -5.37 -8.32
N GLU A 192 -25.24 -5.63 -8.62
CA GLU A 192 -25.85 -5.31 -9.93
C GLU A 192 -25.75 -3.82 -10.29
N LEU A 193 -25.60 -2.95 -9.29
CA LEU A 193 -25.43 -1.51 -9.47
C LEU A 193 -23.98 -1.11 -9.81
N ASP A 194 -23.09 -2.07 -10.05
CA ASP A 194 -21.67 -1.87 -10.36
C ASP A 194 -20.97 -0.83 -9.45
N PRO A 195 -21.10 -0.93 -8.11
CA PRO A 195 -20.42 -0.02 -7.21
C PRO A 195 -18.90 -0.23 -7.26
N PRO A 196 -18.09 0.83 -7.12
CA PRO A 196 -16.63 0.67 -6.97
C PRO A 196 -16.25 0.03 -5.62
N ARG A 197 -17.13 0.12 -4.62
CA ARG A 197 -16.96 -0.42 -3.27
C ARG A 197 -18.32 -0.58 -2.59
N ILE A 198 -18.45 -1.61 -1.75
CA ILE A 198 -19.55 -1.77 -0.81
C ILE A 198 -19.02 -1.73 0.62
N ASP A 199 -19.76 -1.09 1.51
CA ASP A 199 -19.49 -1.04 2.94
C ASP A 199 -20.69 -1.59 3.72
N PHE A 200 -20.53 -2.78 4.31
CA PHE A 200 -21.54 -3.40 5.17
C PHE A 200 -21.30 -2.96 6.61
N LEU A 201 -22.22 -2.14 7.12
CA LEU A 201 -22.15 -1.48 8.41
C LEU A 201 -22.99 -2.26 9.43
N LEU A 202 -22.36 -2.71 10.52
CA LEU A 202 -23.11 -3.19 11.68
C LEU A 202 -24.01 -2.06 12.20
N PRO A 203 -25.28 -2.34 12.55
CA PRO A 203 -26.13 -1.33 13.17
C PRO A 203 -25.49 -0.84 14.47
N HIS A 204 -25.66 0.43 14.79
CA HIS A 204 -25.21 0.93 16.08
C HIS A 204 -26.04 0.30 17.19
N ALA A 205 -25.37 -0.16 18.24
CA ALA A 205 -25.97 -0.81 19.39
C ALA A 205 -25.00 -0.69 20.58
N THR A 206 -25.49 -0.92 21.79
CA THR A 206 -24.70 -0.91 23.03
C THR A 206 -25.07 -2.09 23.91
N TRP A 207 -24.46 -2.26 25.08
CA TRP A 207 -24.94 -3.26 26.04
C TRP A 207 -26.24 -2.87 26.73
N ASP A 208 -26.58 -1.58 26.75
CA ASP A 208 -27.84 -1.09 27.30
C ASP A 208 -28.98 -1.28 26.29
N GLU A 209 -28.69 -1.06 25.00
CA GLU A 209 -29.58 -1.30 23.87
C GLU A 209 -28.92 -2.29 22.90
N PRO A 210 -29.01 -3.60 23.19
CA PRO A 210 -28.32 -4.63 22.40
C PRO A 210 -28.88 -4.74 20.98
N PRO A 211 -28.04 -5.20 20.02
CA PRO A 211 -28.47 -5.33 18.64
C PRO A 211 -29.58 -6.37 18.54
N LYS A 212 -30.46 -6.19 17.56
CA LYS A 212 -31.57 -7.12 17.31
C LYS A 212 -31.02 -8.52 17.00
N ARG A 213 -31.50 -9.52 17.73
CA ARG A 213 -31.19 -10.95 17.53
C ARG A 213 -32.51 -11.75 17.50
N PRO A 214 -33.21 -11.81 16.36
CA PRO A 214 -34.48 -12.54 16.23
C PRO A 214 -34.38 -14.01 16.67
N SER A 215 -35.45 -14.52 17.30
CA SER A 215 -35.53 -15.93 17.69
C SER A 215 -35.48 -16.84 16.48
N GLY A 216 -34.63 -17.87 16.52
CA GLY A 216 -34.45 -18.83 15.42
C GLY A 216 -33.21 -18.61 14.57
N LEU A 217 -32.48 -17.49 14.77
CA LEU A 217 -31.14 -17.31 14.22
C LEU A 217 -30.07 -17.86 15.18
N GLY A 218 -28.86 -18.14 14.66
CA GLY A 218 -27.73 -18.66 15.44
C GLY A 218 -27.22 -17.68 16.50
N GLU A 219 -26.25 -18.13 17.32
CA GLU A 219 -25.67 -17.33 18.41
C GLU A 219 -24.98 -16.04 17.94
N ALA A 220 -24.52 -16.01 16.68
CA ALA A 220 -23.80 -14.89 16.05
C ALA A 220 -24.42 -14.56 14.67
N PRO A 221 -25.65 -14.02 14.64
CA PRO A 221 -26.42 -13.85 13.42
C PRO A 221 -25.84 -12.81 12.46
N TYR A 222 -25.12 -11.80 12.96
CA TYR A 222 -24.47 -10.81 12.09
C TYR A 222 -23.24 -11.40 11.42
N ALA A 223 -22.51 -12.27 12.11
CA ALA A 223 -21.43 -13.04 11.50
C ALA A 223 -21.95 -14.01 10.46
N ASP A 224 -23.04 -14.74 10.74
CA ASP A 224 -23.67 -15.66 9.80
C ASP A 224 -24.12 -14.92 8.53
N TRP A 225 -24.75 -13.76 8.70
CA TRP A 225 -25.16 -12.89 7.60
C TRP A 225 -23.96 -12.44 6.75
N LEU A 226 -22.91 -11.89 7.39
CA LEU A 226 -21.69 -11.45 6.69
C LEU A 226 -20.92 -12.62 6.04
N GLN A 227 -20.96 -13.81 6.62
CA GLN A 227 -20.33 -15.01 6.05
C GLN A 227 -21.04 -15.47 4.79
N ALA A 228 -22.37 -15.45 4.77
CA ALA A 228 -23.15 -15.76 3.57
C ALA A 228 -22.81 -14.77 2.42
N VAL A 229 -22.69 -13.48 2.74
CA VAL A 229 -22.21 -12.47 1.78
C VAL A 229 -20.77 -12.76 1.34
N TYR A 230 -19.86 -13.07 2.26
CA TYR A 230 -18.46 -13.37 1.96
C TYR A 230 -18.31 -14.60 1.04
N ASP A 231 -19.12 -15.63 1.27
CA ASP A 231 -19.15 -16.84 0.43
C ASP A 231 -19.64 -16.54 -0.97
N ARG A 232 -20.75 -15.80 -1.08
CA ARG A 232 -21.28 -15.34 -2.37
C ARG A 232 -20.28 -14.47 -3.13
N TRP A 233 -19.69 -13.50 -2.44
CA TRP A 233 -18.68 -12.59 -2.97
C TRP A 233 -17.43 -13.32 -3.46
N THR A 234 -16.94 -14.29 -2.70
CA THR A 234 -15.77 -15.10 -3.09
C THR A 234 -16.10 -16.03 -4.25
N ALA A 235 -17.28 -16.66 -4.25
CA ALA A 235 -17.72 -17.54 -5.35
C ALA A 235 -17.85 -16.80 -6.69
N HIS A 236 -18.09 -15.49 -6.67
CA HIS A 236 -18.11 -14.63 -7.86
C HIS A 236 -16.75 -14.05 -8.25
N GLY A 237 -15.66 -14.50 -7.63
CA GLY A 237 -14.32 -13.98 -7.92
C GLY A 237 -14.07 -12.57 -7.38
N ARG A 238 -14.84 -12.14 -6.36
CA ARG A 238 -14.68 -10.84 -5.67
C ARG A 238 -14.82 -9.63 -6.62
N PRO A 239 -15.95 -9.48 -7.32
CA PRO A 239 -16.11 -8.51 -8.41
C PRO A 239 -16.07 -7.03 -7.96
N VAL A 240 -16.22 -6.77 -6.66
CA VAL A 240 -16.19 -5.44 -6.05
C VAL A 240 -15.43 -5.46 -4.73
N ALA A 241 -14.76 -4.38 -4.35
CA ALA A 241 -14.14 -4.26 -3.04
C ALA A 241 -15.20 -4.17 -1.92
N VAL A 242 -15.06 -4.97 -0.87
CA VAL A 242 -15.95 -4.93 0.31
C VAL A 242 -15.15 -4.51 1.53
N ARG A 243 -15.38 -3.29 2.02
CA ARG A 243 -14.50 -2.64 3.03
C ARG A 243 -14.31 -3.47 4.30
N THR A 244 -15.38 -4.08 4.80
CA THR A 244 -15.35 -4.92 6.01
C THR A 244 -14.48 -6.16 5.81
N PHE A 245 -14.60 -6.85 4.67
CA PHE A 245 -13.79 -8.05 4.38
C PHE A 245 -12.33 -7.69 4.07
N ASP A 246 -12.09 -6.62 3.33
CA ASP A 246 -10.75 -6.09 3.08
C ASP A 246 -10.05 -5.75 4.40
N SER A 247 -10.77 -5.13 5.36
CA SER A 247 -10.23 -4.79 6.69
C SER A 247 -9.89 -6.04 7.51
N VAL A 248 -10.72 -7.09 7.47
CA VAL A 248 -10.40 -8.37 8.11
C VAL A 248 -9.18 -9.01 7.46
N HIS A 249 -9.10 -9.06 6.13
CA HIS A 249 -7.93 -9.60 5.41
C HIS A 249 -6.64 -8.85 5.72
N ARG A 250 -6.67 -7.51 5.76
CA ARG A 250 -5.52 -6.67 6.07
C ARG A 250 -5.03 -6.89 7.50
N THR A 251 -5.94 -6.83 8.47
CA THR A 251 -5.58 -7.00 9.89
C THR A 251 -5.09 -8.41 10.22
N LEU A 252 -5.61 -9.44 9.55
CA LEU A 252 -5.08 -10.82 9.65
C LEU A 252 -3.64 -10.95 9.13
N ARG A 253 -3.19 -10.03 8.27
CA ARG A 253 -1.82 -9.94 7.74
C ARG A 253 -0.95 -8.92 8.52
N GLY A 254 -1.43 -8.42 9.66
CA GLY A 254 -0.74 -7.41 10.47
C GLY A 254 -0.74 -6.00 9.84
N GLN A 255 -1.59 -5.75 8.84
CA GLN A 255 -1.74 -4.44 8.21
C GLN A 255 -2.86 -3.61 8.84
N SER A 256 -2.87 -2.31 8.56
CA SER A 256 -3.90 -1.39 9.02
C SER A 256 -5.29 -1.70 8.49
N SER A 257 -6.32 -1.41 9.29
CA SER A 257 -7.72 -1.53 8.89
C SER A 257 -8.15 -0.41 7.94
N LEU A 258 -9.23 -0.59 7.19
CA LEU A 258 -9.88 0.48 6.39
C LEU A 258 -11.08 1.11 7.14
N THR A 259 -11.27 0.77 8.41
CA THR A 259 -12.36 1.24 9.26
C THR A 259 -11.92 1.34 10.72
N GLU A 260 -12.43 2.33 11.46
CA GLU A 260 -12.24 2.43 12.92
C GLU A 260 -12.96 1.32 13.70
N SER A 261 -13.85 0.55 13.06
CA SER A 261 -14.60 -0.53 13.70
C SER A 261 -13.80 -1.83 13.89
N LEU A 262 -12.62 -1.93 13.26
CA LEU A 262 -11.74 -3.10 13.24
C LEU A 262 -10.28 -2.66 13.35
N GLY A 263 -9.42 -3.52 13.90
CA GLY A 263 -8.00 -3.24 14.10
C GLY A 263 -7.70 -2.36 15.31
N LEU A 264 -6.41 -2.22 15.63
CA LEU A 264 -5.93 -1.47 16.80
C LEU A 264 -5.38 -0.08 16.45
N ASP A 265 -5.48 0.32 15.19
CA ASP A 265 -4.98 1.61 14.74
C ASP A 265 -5.73 2.75 15.43
N PRO A 266 -5.02 3.83 15.79
CA PRO A 266 -5.61 4.96 16.49
C PRO A 266 -6.64 5.67 15.61
N ALA A 267 -7.79 6.02 16.20
CA ALA A 267 -8.78 6.83 15.49
C ALA A 267 -8.28 8.27 15.28
N ASP A 268 -8.29 8.72 14.02
CA ASP A 268 -7.80 10.03 13.58
C ASP A 268 -8.93 10.91 12.99
N LEU A 269 -10.14 10.74 13.52
CA LEU A 269 -11.38 11.38 13.08
C LEU A 269 -11.98 12.34 14.13
N VAL A 270 -12.40 13.51 13.67
CA VAL A 270 -13.20 14.50 14.43
C VAL A 270 -14.44 14.91 13.62
N VAL A 271 -15.55 15.13 14.33
CA VAL A 271 -16.80 15.63 13.74
C VAL A 271 -16.90 17.14 13.98
N ILE A 272 -17.33 17.88 12.97
CA ILE A 272 -17.61 19.31 13.05
C ILE A 272 -19.11 19.52 12.80
N GLU A 273 -19.83 19.94 13.82
CA GLU A 273 -21.27 20.16 13.76
C GLU A 273 -21.64 21.49 13.07
N THR A 274 -22.91 21.63 12.70
CA THR A 274 -23.42 22.81 11.96
C THR A 274 -23.25 24.16 12.70
N ASP A 275 -23.12 24.15 14.03
CA ASP A 275 -22.82 25.31 14.88
C ASP A 275 -21.32 25.56 15.08
N GLY A 276 -20.46 24.68 14.58
CA GLY A 276 -19.02 24.73 14.71
C GLY A 276 -18.47 24.03 15.96
N THR A 277 -19.31 23.34 16.75
CA THR A 277 -18.78 22.52 17.85
C THR A 277 -18.01 21.32 17.30
N LEU A 278 -16.93 20.97 17.99
CA LEU A 278 -16.07 19.84 17.66
C LEU A 278 -16.49 18.65 18.52
N GLU A 279 -16.80 17.53 17.88
CA GLU A 279 -17.33 16.33 18.52
C GLU A 279 -16.42 15.13 18.24
N GLN A 280 -16.51 14.12 19.10
CA GLN A 280 -16.02 12.78 18.84
C GLN A 280 -16.81 12.14 17.67
N ALA A 281 -16.53 10.87 17.34
CA ALA A 281 -17.27 10.19 16.27
C ALA A 281 -18.78 10.19 16.52
N ASP A 282 -19.55 10.47 15.47
CA ASP A 282 -21.02 10.51 15.51
C ASP A 282 -21.65 9.23 16.07
N SER A 283 -20.99 8.08 15.87
CA SER A 283 -21.44 6.79 16.39
C SER A 283 -21.65 6.78 17.91
N LEU A 284 -20.99 7.67 18.67
CA LEU A 284 -21.19 7.82 20.11
C LEU A 284 -22.59 8.31 20.49
N LYS A 285 -23.35 8.90 19.57
CA LYS A 285 -24.76 9.29 19.79
C LYS A 285 -25.65 8.11 20.20
N THR A 286 -25.20 6.87 19.95
CA THR A 286 -25.86 5.64 20.43
C THR A 286 -25.67 5.34 21.92
N ALA A 287 -24.70 5.96 22.60
CA ALA A 287 -24.30 5.57 23.94
C ALA A 287 -25.19 6.20 25.01
N PHE A 288 -25.27 7.53 25.04
CA PHE A 288 -26.08 8.32 25.96
C PHE A 288 -26.21 9.77 25.44
N ASP A 289 -27.12 10.55 26.01
CA ASP A 289 -27.32 11.96 25.64
C ASP A 289 -26.07 12.80 25.92
N GLY A 290 -25.55 13.47 24.89
CA GLY A 290 -24.32 14.27 24.94
C GLY A 290 -23.02 13.47 24.83
N ALA A 291 -23.06 12.16 24.58
CA ALA A 291 -21.87 11.31 24.48
C ALA A 291 -20.76 11.78 23.53
N PRO A 292 -21.03 12.34 22.33
CA PRO A 292 -19.97 12.78 21.44
C PRO A 292 -19.35 14.14 21.82
N ALA A 293 -19.95 14.90 22.76
CA ALA A 293 -19.52 16.24 23.08
C ALA A 293 -18.08 16.28 23.62
N THR A 294 -17.28 17.24 23.13
CA THR A 294 -15.94 17.52 23.67
C THR A 294 -15.88 18.82 24.49
N GLY A 295 -16.89 19.69 24.32
CA GLY A 295 -16.88 21.05 24.87
C GLY A 295 -16.08 22.07 24.04
N PHE A 296 -15.51 21.65 22.90
CA PHE A 296 -14.72 22.51 22.03
C PHE A 296 -15.49 23.00 20.80
N ASP A 297 -14.98 24.08 20.19
CA ASP A 297 -15.51 24.67 18.96
C ASP A 297 -14.39 25.24 18.08
N VAL A 298 -14.67 25.39 16.79
CA VAL A 298 -13.72 25.85 15.77
C VAL A 298 -13.23 27.30 15.96
N PHE A 299 -13.91 28.10 16.78
CA PHE A 299 -13.58 29.50 16.97
C PHE A 299 -12.55 29.70 18.08
N ALA A 300 -12.70 28.96 19.17
CA ALA A 300 -11.88 29.12 20.38
C ALA A 300 -10.76 28.09 20.49
N HIS A 301 -10.84 26.96 19.79
CA HIS A 301 -9.94 25.82 20.02
C HIS A 301 -9.26 25.33 18.75
N THR A 302 -8.03 24.85 18.92
CA THR A 302 -7.24 24.15 17.91
C THR A 302 -7.65 22.67 17.84
N LEU A 303 -7.36 22.02 16.72
CA LEU A 303 -7.59 20.58 16.58
C LEU A 303 -6.64 19.74 17.46
N ASP A 304 -5.48 20.26 17.81
CA ASP A 304 -4.55 19.61 18.75
C ASP A 304 -5.08 19.62 20.19
N GLU A 305 -5.74 20.70 20.63
CA GLU A 305 -6.44 20.72 21.92
C GLU A 305 -7.56 19.67 21.97
N VAL A 306 -8.29 19.51 20.87
CA VAL A 306 -9.34 18.50 20.74
C VAL A 306 -8.76 17.09 20.77
N ALA A 307 -7.61 16.87 20.13
CA ALA A 307 -6.91 15.58 20.16
C ALA A 307 -6.47 15.18 21.58
N GLY A 308 -6.25 16.16 22.46
CA GLY A 308 -6.00 15.97 23.89
C GLY A 308 -7.25 15.67 24.74
N HIS A 309 -8.45 15.70 24.18
CA HIS A 309 -9.69 15.36 24.91
C HIS A 309 -9.63 13.90 25.40
N PRO A 310 -10.00 13.58 26.66
CA PRO A 310 -9.92 12.22 27.19
C PRO A 310 -10.63 11.17 26.33
N GLY A 311 -11.81 11.50 25.80
CA GLY A 311 -12.55 10.60 24.90
C GLY A 311 -11.86 10.35 23.55
N MET A 312 -11.11 11.33 23.02
CA MET A 312 -10.31 11.16 21.81
C MET A 312 -9.09 10.27 22.11
N MET A 313 -8.38 10.54 23.20
CA MET A 313 -7.22 9.76 23.62
C MET A 313 -7.57 8.29 23.91
N GLU A 314 -8.72 8.02 24.52
CA GLU A 314 -9.19 6.64 24.76
C GLU A 314 -9.36 5.86 23.45
N ARG A 315 -9.85 6.50 22.38
CA ARG A 315 -9.98 5.90 21.05
C ARG A 315 -8.64 5.76 20.30
N GLN A 316 -7.59 6.40 20.80
CA GLN A 316 -6.22 6.30 20.26
C GLN A 316 -5.30 5.41 21.11
N SER A 317 -5.82 4.83 22.20
CA SER A 317 -5.04 4.07 23.19
C SER A 317 -4.60 2.67 22.70
N GLY A 318 -5.16 2.20 21.58
CA GLY A 318 -4.92 0.87 21.03
C GLY A 318 -5.31 -0.23 22.02
N LEU A 319 -4.48 -1.27 22.13
CA LEU A 319 -4.76 -2.42 23.01
C LEU A 319 -4.85 -2.06 24.50
N ALA A 320 -4.16 -1.00 24.93
CA ALA A 320 -4.07 -0.66 26.35
C ALA A 320 -5.41 -0.16 26.93
N GLY A 321 -6.21 0.59 26.16
CA GLY A 321 -7.53 1.07 26.58
C GLY A 321 -8.69 0.13 26.22
N LEU A 322 -8.39 -1.16 26.00
CA LEU A 322 -9.41 -2.21 25.89
C LEU A 322 -9.60 -2.94 27.22
N SER A 323 -10.76 -3.57 27.38
CA SER A 323 -11.09 -4.35 28.58
C SER A 323 -10.15 -5.53 28.80
N ALA A 324 -10.11 -6.04 30.04
CA ALA A 324 -9.28 -7.20 30.37
C ALA A 324 -9.59 -8.42 29.48
N GLU A 325 -10.85 -8.62 29.13
CA GLU A 325 -11.29 -9.69 28.23
C GLU A 325 -10.74 -9.49 26.81
N CYS A 326 -10.82 -8.27 26.26
CA CYS A 326 -10.25 -7.97 24.95
C CYS A 326 -8.72 -8.10 24.95
N ARG A 327 -8.02 -7.65 26.00
CA ARG A 327 -6.56 -7.77 26.10
C ARG A 327 -6.08 -9.23 26.15
N ALA A 328 -6.91 -10.14 26.66
CA ALA A 328 -6.63 -11.58 26.67
C ALA A 328 -7.08 -12.31 25.39
N CYS A 329 -7.80 -11.64 24.49
CA CYS A 329 -8.43 -12.27 23.34
C CYS A 329 -7.43 -12.46 22.17
N PRO A 330 -7.31 -13.68 21.60
CA PRO A 330 -6.35 -13.98 20.54
C PRO A 330 -6.66 -13.29 19.20
N VAL A 331 -7.89 -12.78 19.02
CA VAL A 331 -8.34 -12.10 17.79
C VAL A 331 -8.33 -10.57 17.93
N VAL A 332 -7.98 -10.04 19.12
CA VAL A 332 -8.07 -8.60 19.42
C VAL A 332 -7.28 -7.70 18.47
N ARG A 333 -6.16 -8.18 17.92
CA ARG A 333 -5.37 -7.43 16.95
C ARG A 333 -6.11 -7.18 15.64
N SER A 334 -7.06 -8.06 15.28
CA SER A 334 -7.90 -7.91 14.10
C SER A 334 -9.23 -7.24 14.41
N CYS A 335 -9.88 -7.57 15.53
CA CYS A 335 -11.18 -6.95 15.86
C CYS A 335 -11.07 -5.57 16.52
N GLY A 336 -9.96 -5.24 17.18
CA GLY A 336 -9.79 -3.96 17.88
C GLY A 336 -10.67 -3.77 19.12
N GLY A 337 -11.36 -4.81 19.58
CA GLY A 337 -12.46 -4.68 20.54
C GLY A 337 -13.78 -4.19 19.92
N GLY A 338 -13.84 -4.04 18.59
CA GLY A 338 -14.97 -3.46 17.86
C GLY A 338 -15.06 -1.94 18.00
N LEU A 339 -16.06 -1.34 17.34
CA LEU A 339 -16.29 0.10 17.40
C LEU A 339 -16.46 0.59 18.84
N TYR A 340 -15.82 1.71 19.19
CA TYR A 340 -15.80 2.25 20.56
C TYR A 340 -17.21 2.40 21.16
N ALA A 341 -18.14 2.98 20.39
CA ALA A 341 -19.53 3.17 20.80
C ALA A 341 -20.26 1.85 21.17
N HIS A 342 -19.90 0.74 20.52
CA HIS A 342 -20.53 -0.58 20.75
C HIS A 342 -20.14 -1.24 22.09
N ARG A 343 -19.23 -0.62 22.85
CA ARG A 343 -18.75 -1.10 24.15
C ARG A 343 -19.48 -0.48 25.34
N TYR A 344 -20.33 0.52 25.08
CA TYR A 344 -20.97 1.27 26.15
C TYR A 344 -21.93 0.40 26.98
N ARG A 345 -21.86 0.57 28.30
CA ARG A 345 -22.80 0.03 29.27
C ARG A 345 -22.96 0.97 30.47
N THR A 346 -24.18 1.23 30.90
CA THR A 346 -24.45 2.02 32.11
C THR A 346 -23.72 1.41 33.32
N GLY A 347 -23.02 2.26 34.09
CA GLY A 347 -22.25 1.87 35.27
C GLY A 347 -20.85 1.33 35.01
N ARG A 348 -20.52 0.92 33.77
CA ARG A 348 -19.16 0.46 33.39
C ARG A 348 -18.52 1.28 32.25
N GLY A 349 -19.27 2.17 31.61
CA GLY A 349 -18.77 2.98 30.51
C GLY A 349 -18.36 2.12 29.31
N PHE A 350 -17.22 2.43 28.69
CA PHE A 350 -16.72 1.78 27.47
C PHE A 350 -15.71 0.64 27.74
N ASP A 351 -15.47 0.28 29.00
CA ASP A 351 -14.57 -0.81 29.41
C ASP A 351 -15.24 -2.19 29.33
N ASN A 352 -15.83 -2.50 28.18
CA ASN A 352 -16.45 -3.79 27.88
C ASN A 352 -16.00 -4.25 26.48
N PRO A 353 -16.07 -5.55 26.15
CA PRO A 353 -16.05 -5.98 24.76
C PRO A 353 -17.18 -5.33 23.96
N SER A 354 -17.04 -5.24 22.64
CA SER A 354 -18.18 -4.83 21.79
C SER A 354 -19.37 -5.75 22.01
N VAL A 355 -20.59 -5.21 21.92
CA VAL A 355 -21.84 -6.00 21.90
C VAL A 355 -21.93 -6.96 20.70
N PHE A 356 -21.04 -6.80 19.71
CA PHE A 356 -20.83 -7.72 18.59
C PHE A 356 -19.61 -8.64 18.76
N CYS A 357 -19.04 -8.79 19.96
CA CYS A 357 -17.79 -9.53 20.17
C CYS A 357 -17.85 -10.97 19.63
N GLY A 358 -18.94 -11.70 19.89
CA GLY A 358 -19.14 -13.06 19.36
C GLY A 358 -19.21 -13.10 17.84
N ASP A 359 -19.88 -12.11 17.23
CA ASP A 359 -19.99 -11.99 15.78
C ASP A 359 -18.65 -11.66 15.13
N LEU A 360 -17.93 -10.66 15.66
CA LEU A 360 -16.61 -10.29 15.16
C LEU A 360 -15.61 -11.44 15.29
N MET A 361 -15.59 -12.13 16.43
CA MET A 361 -14.77 -13.32 16.65
C MET A 361 -15.05 -14.36 15.56
N LYS A 362 -16.31 -14.77 15.41
CA LYS A 362 -16.72 -15.80 14.46
C LYS A 362 -16.37 -15.42 13.02
N LEU A 363 -16.69 -14.19 12.59
CA LEU A 363 -16.38 -13.70 11.25
C LEU A 363 -14.87 -13.76 10.96
N ILE A 364 -14.05 -13.22 11.86
CA ILE A 364 -12.60 -13.12 11.67
C ILE A 364 -11.96 -14.51 11.67
N THR A 365 -12.34 -15.39 12.60
CA THR A 365 -11.79 -16.75 12.65
C THR A 365 -12.21 -17.56 11.43
N THR A 366 -13.46 -17.46 10.97
CA THR A 366 -13.89 -18.17 9.76
C THR A 366 -13.15 -17.69 8.52
N ILE A 367 -12.96 -16.37 8.34
CA ILE A 367 -12.16 -15.84 7.21
C ILE A 367 -10.70 -16.29 7.33
N ARG A 368 -10.08 -16.20 8.52
CA ARG A 368 -8.72 -16.67 8.76
C ARG A 368 -8.56 -18.14 8.37
N ASP A 369 -9.46 -18.99 8.83
CA ASP A 369 -9.37 -20.44 8.62
C ASP A 369 -9.62 -20.77 7.13
N ARG A 370 -10.50 -20.04 6.44
CA ARG A 370 -10.69 -20.18 4.98
C ARG A 370 -9.49 -19.69 4.16
N VAL A 371 -8.84 -18.60 4.58
CA VAL A 371 -7.60 -18.10 3.93
C VAL A 371 -6.43 -19.04 4.21
N ALA A 372 -6.38 -19.69 5.37
CA ALA A 372 -5.45 -20.77 5.66
C ALA A 372 -5.75 -22.06 4.87
N VAL A 373 -6.97 -22.18 4.30
CA VAL A 373 -7.48 -23.32 3.50
C VAL A 373 -7.65 -22.95 2.01
N PHE A 374 -6.90 -21.97 1.49
CA PHE A 374 -6.39 -22.14 0.12
C PHE A 374 -5.60 -23.47 0.10
N PRO A 375 -5.56 -24.24 -1.02
CA PRO A 375 -4.74 -25.44 -1.05
C PRO A 375 -3.37 -25.02 -0.57
N GLY A 376 -3.01 -25.52 0.61
CA GLY A 376 -1.76 -25.15 1.22
C GLY A 376 -0.71 -25.40 0.16
N VAL A 377 0.24 -24.47 0.03
CA VAL A 377 1.60 -24.90 -0.21
C VAL A 377 1.77 -26.10 0.73
N PRO A 378 1.96 -27.33 0.21
CA PRO A 378 2.02 -28.50 1.07
C PRO A 378 2.97 -28.17 2.20
N ALA A 379 2.57 -28.38 3.45
CA ALA A 379 3.50 -28.34 4.56
C ALA A 379 4.70 -29.17 4.11
N GLN A 380 5.86 -28.52 4.01
CA GLN A 380 7.04 -29.09 3.37
C GLN A 380 7.53 -30.24 4.27
N ALA A 381 6.94 -31.41 4.07
CA ALA A 381 7.20 -32.61 4.84
C ALA A 381 8.36 -33.42 4.23
N ALA A 382 8.99 -32.90 3.17
CA ALA A 382 10.25 -33.41 2.67
C ALA A 382 11.39 -32.53 3.23
N PRO A 383 12.52 -33.13 3.65
CA PRO A 383 13.74 -32.36 3.91
C PRO A 383 14.08 -31.62 2.60
N VAL A 384 13.96 -30.31 2.62
CA VAL A 384 14.39 -29.46 1.51
C VAL A 384 15.89 -29.49 1.56
N GLU A 385 16.54 -30.00 0.51
CA GLU A 385 17.96 -29.74 0.34
C GLU A 385 18.18 -28.23 0.46
N PRO A 386 19.13 -27.77 1.28
CA PRO A 386 19.35 -26.35 1.46
C PRO A 386 19.61 -25.71 0.10
N LEU A 387 18.83 -24.68 -0.24
CA LEU A 387 18.93 -23.97 -1.53
C LEU A 387 20.37 -23.53 -1.84
N LEU A 388 21.09 -23.13 -0.79
CA LEU A 388 22.45 -22.63 -0.86
C LEU A 388 23.38 -23.57 -0.11
N THR A 389 24.55 -23.84 -0.68
CA THR A 389 25.63 -24.51 0.04
C THR A 389 26.19 -23.61 1.14
N GLU A 390 26.88 -24.20 2.12
CA GLU A 390 27.53 -23.43 3.19
C GLU A 390 28.51 -22.37 2.66
N GLN A 391 29.23 -22.67 1.58
CA GLN A 391 30.14 -21.72 0.94
C GLN A 391 29.39 -20.54 0.32
N GLN A 392 28.27 -20.81 -0.36
CA GLN A 392 27.42 -19.76 -0.95
C GLN A 392 26.80 -18.88 0.13
N VAL A 393 26.37 -19.48 1.25
CA VAL A 393 25.90 -18.75 2.44
C VAL A 393 27.00 -17.83 3.00
N ASP A 394 28.22 -18.32 3.17
CA ASP A 394 29.34 -17.52 3.69
C ASP A 394 29.76 -16.39 2.74
N GLU A 395 29.67 -16.62 1.44
CA GLU A 395 29.89 -15.60 0.42
C GLU A 395 28.84 -14.49 0.53
N LEU A 396 27.57 -14.87 0.54
CA LEU A 396 26.46 -13.93 0.69
C LEU A 396 26.54 -13.19 2.01
N ALA A 397 26.82 -13.86 3.11
CA ALA A 397 26.91 -13.26 4.44
C ALA A 397 27.94 -12.11 4.51
N ARG A 398 29.01 -12.16 3.72
CA ARG A 398 30.02 -11.09 3.62
C ARG A 398 29.61 -9.93 2.70
N GLY A 399 28.43 -9.99 2.08
CA GLY A 399 27.96 -9.00 1.11
C GLY A 399 28.36 -9.30 -0.34
N HIS A 400 29.16 -10.35 -0.60
CA HIS A 400 29.59 -10.73 -1.95
C HIS A 400 28.59 -11.67 -2.63
N GLY A 401 28.88 -12.08 -3.84
CA GLY A 401 28.10 -13.09 -4.56
C GLY A 401 28.76 -13.41 -5.88
N SER A 402 29.19 -14.65 -6.05
CA SER A 402 29.78 -15.15 -7.28
C SER A 402 28.70 -15.35 -8.31
N THR A 403 29.12 -15.52 -9.57
CA THR A 403 28.21 -15.85 -10.66
C THR A 403 27.40 -17.11 -10.35
N GLU A 404 28.03 -18.15 -9.77
CA GLU A 404 27.36 -19.38 -9.38
C GLU A 404 26.32 -19.15 -8.27
N THR A 405 26.70 -18.46 -7.19
CA THR A 405 25.79 -18.14 -6.08
C THR A 405 24.57 -17.35 -6.53
N VAL A 406 24.77 -16.31 -7.35
CA VAL A 406 23.67 -15.48 -7.84
C VAL A 406 22.83 -16.21 -8.89
N ALA A 407 23.42 -17.09 -9.71
CA ALA A 407 22.66 -17.96 -10.61
C ALA A 407 21.75 -18.92 -9.83
N THR A 408 22.24 -19.52 -8.72
CA THR A 408 21.39 -20.34 -7.84
C THR A 408 20.19 -19.55 -7.30
N LEU A 409 20.40 -18.29 -6.90
CA LEU A 409 19.30 -17.41 -6.48
C LEU A 409 18.34 -17.10 -7.63
N ALA A 410 18.85 -16.84 -8.83
CA ALA A 410 18.04 -16.58 -10.03
C ALA A 410 17.16 -17.78 -10.40
N ASP A 411 17.71 -18.99 -10.38
CA ASP A 411 16.97 -20.23 -10.64
C ASP A 411 15.87 -20.47 -9.61
N ALA A 412 16.17 -20.21 -8.33
CA ALA A 412 15.18 -20.30 -7.27
C ALA A 412 14.03 -19.31 -7.48
N GLN A 413 14.37 -18.07 -7.82
CA GLN A 413 13.41 -16.99 -8.10
C GLN A 413 12.55 -17.30 -9.33
N LEU A 414 13.12 -17.84 -10.41
CA LEU A 414 12.39 -18.34 -11.56
C LEU A 414 11.40 -19.46 -11.17
N GLY A 415 11.84 -20.39 -10.32
CA GLY A 415 10.97 -21.43 -9.77
C GLY A 415 9.82 -20.86 -8.91
N LEU A 416 10.07 -19.80 -8.14
CA LEU A 416 9.04 -19.07 -7.41
C LEU A 416 8.05 -18.40 -8.38
N THR A 417 8.53 -17.72 -9.42
CA THR A 417 7.67 -17.13 -10.46
C THR A 417 6.77 -18.17 -11.09
N ARG A 418 7.30 -19.33 -11.52
CA ARG A 418 6.52 -20.44 -12.07
C ARG A 418 5.41 -20.90 -11.10
N ARG A 419 5.71 -21.03 -9.80
CA ARG A 419 4.71 -21.38 -8.77
C ARG A 419 3.62 -20.32 -8.61
N LEU A 420 3.99 -19.04 -8.62
CA LEU A 420 3.03 -17.93 -8.50
C LEU A 420 2.10 -17.88 -9.71
N LEU A 421 2.63 -18.08 -10.92
CA LEU A 421 1.84 -18.18 -12.15
C LEU A 421 0.86 -19.35 -12.11
N ALA A 422 1.32 -20.52 -11.67
CA ALA A 422 0.45 -21.68 -11.51
C ALA A 422 -0.68 -21.43 -10.48
N ALA A 423 -0.44 -20.63 -9.45
CA ALA A 423 -1.46 -20.30 -8.45
C ALA A 423 -2.57 -19.39 -9.00
N ILE A 424 -2.30 -18.57 -10.01
CA ILE A 424 -3.28 -17.65 -10.62
C ILE A 424 -3.82 -18.14 -11.98
N SER A 425 -3.27 -19.23 -12.54
CA SER A 425 -3.65 -19.75 -13.85
C SER A 425 -5.11 -20.19 -14.05
N PRO A 426 -5.88 -20.62 -13.02
CA PRO A 426 -7.29 -20.97 -13.21
C PRO A 426 -8.16 -19.84 -13.80
N GLY A 427 -7.73 -18.58 -13.70
CA GLY A 427 -8.44 -17.44 -14.27
C GLY A 427 -8.06 -17.08 -15.72
N ALA A 428 -7.14 -17.79 -16.37
CA ALA A 428 -6.70 -17.52 -17.75
C ALA A 428 -6.33 -18.81 -18.52
N PRO A 429 -7.28 -19.73 -18.76
CA PRO A 429 -7.00 -21.09 -19.23
C PRO A 429 -6.35 -21.18 -20.62
N GLU A 430 -6.70 -20.26 -21.53
CA GLU A 430 -6.20 -20.25 -22.90
C GLU A 430 -4.72 -19.78 -22.98
N PRO A 431 -4.35 -18.57 -22.49
CA PRO A 431 -2.93 -18.20 -22.39
C PRO A 431 -2.08 -19.19 -21.59
N TRP A 432 -2.65 -19.80 -20.53
CA TRP A 432 -1.95 -20.81 -19.74
C TRP A 432 -1.60 -22.09 -20.53
N SER A 433 -2.49 -22.49 -21.45
CA SER A 433 -2.26 -23.62 -22.33
C SER A 433 -1.10 -23.34 -23.30
N LEU A 434 -1.03 -22.13 -23.86
CA LEU A 434 0.10 -21.71 -24.70
C LEU A 434 1.42 -21.66 -23.91
N LEU A 435 1.41 -21.17 -22.67
CA LEU A 435 2.61 -21.20 -21.81
C LEU A 435 3.08 -22.63 -21.52
N THR A 436 2.14 -23.55 -21.30
CA THR A 436 2.47 -24.97 -21.06
C THR A 436 3.06 -25.62 -22.31
N GLU A 437 2.55 -25.27 -23.50
CA GLU A 437 3.12 -25.72 -24.77
C GLU A 437 4.53 -25.14 -24.99
N LEU A 438 4.72 -23.86 -24.70
CA LEU A 438 6.02 -23.17 -24.79
C LEU A 438 7.05 -23.78 -23.84
N ASP A 439 6.65 -24.19 -22.64
CA ASP A 439 7.54 -24.87 -21.69
C ASP A 439 8.04 -26.21 -22.25
N ALA A 440 7.19 -26.93 -22.99
CA ALA A 440 7.56 -28.20 -23.62
C ALA A 440 8.42 -28.01 -24.89
N ARG A 441 8.14 -26.99 -25.70
CA ARG A 441 8.74 -26.80 -27.04
C ARG A 441 9.96 -25.88 -27.04
N ALA A 442 9.94 -24.84 -26.22
CA ALA A 442 10.93 -23.77 -26.19
C ALA A 442 11.17 -23.25 -24.75
N PRO A 443 11.57 -24.13 -23.80
CA PRO A 443 11.72 -23.77 -22.39
C PRO A 443 12.66 -22.59 -22.17
N HIS A 444 13.75 -22.50 -22.94
CA HIS A 444 14.69 -21.37 -22.85
C HIS A 444 14.07 -20.02 -23.23
N ALA A 445 13.16 -19.99 -24.22
CA ALA A 445 12.47 -18.77 -24.60
C ALA A 445 11.45 -18.36 -23.53
N LEU A 446 10.75 -19.33 -22.94
CA LEU A 446 9.84 -19.11 -21.84
C LEU A 446 10.58 -18.61 -20.60
N ASP A 447 11.65 -19.29 -20.18
CA ASP A 447 12.45 -18.92 -19.00
C ASP A 447 13.05 -17.51 -19.13
N ALA A 448 13.45 -17.10 -20.34
CA ALA A 448 13.93 -15.75 -20.59
C ALA A 448 12.85 -14.68 -20.31
N VAL A 449 11.56 -14.98 -20.56
CA VAL A 449 10.45 -14.08 -20.25
C VAL A 449 10.04 -14.20 -18.78
N LEU A 450 9.94 -15.41 -18.24
CA LEU A 450 9.56 -15.63 -16.83
C LEU A 450 10.61 -15.11 -15.85
N GLY A 451 11.87 -15.09 -16.25
CA GLY A 451 12.97 -14.47 -15.52
C GLY A 451 12.96 -12.94 -15.56
N HIS A 452 12.07 -12.32 -16.34
CA HIS A 452 11.91 -10.86 -16.34
C HIS A 452 11.39 -10.40 -14.97
N PRO A 453 12.07 -9.44 -14.30
CA PRO A 453 11.77 -9.08 -12.90
C PRO A 453 10.30 -8.73 -12.65
N TYR A 454 9.65 -8.10 -13.64
CA TYR A 454 8.29 -7.60 -13.48
C TYR A 454 7.18 -8.62 -13.72
N VAL A 455 7.51 -9.83 -14.22
CA VAL A 455 6.53 -10.94 -14.29
C VAL A 455 6.15 -11.41 -12.89
N ARG A 456 7.13 -11.58 -11.99
CA ARG A 456 6.85 -11.91 -10.59
C ARG A 456 6.07 -10.79 -9.90
N ALA A 457 6.48 -9.54 -10.11
CA ALA A 457 5.80 -8.39 -9.54
C ALA A 457 4.32 -8.36 -9.90
N TRP A 458 4.00 -8.56 -11.19
CA TRP A 458 2.63 -8.70 -11.68
C TRP A 458 1.88 -9.86 -11.00
N ALA A 459 2.46 -11.06 -10.96
CA ALA A 459 1.80 -12.23 -10.36
C ALA A 459 1.48 -12.02 -8.87
N VAL A 460 2.37 -11.36 -8.12
CA VAL A 460 2.14 -10.98 -6.72
C VAL A 460 1.00 -9.97 -6.60
N ARG A 461 0.93 -8.97 -7.49
CA ARG A 461 -0.17 -8.00 -7.51
C ARG A 461 -1.52 -8.64 -7.80
N CYS A 462 -1.58 -9.60 -8.73
CA CYS A 462 -2.78 -10.38 -9.00
C CYS A 462 -3.24 -11.18 -7.77
N LEU A 463 -2.33 -11.88 -7.09
CA LEU A 463 -2.64 -12.63 -5.86
C LEU A 463 -3.12 -11.73 -4.71
N ARG A 464 -2.70 -10.47 -4.70
CA ARG A 464 -3.11 -9.46 -3.72
C ARG A 464 -4.37 -8.70 -4.14
N SER A 465 -4.87 -8.92 -5.34
CA SER A 465 -5.99 -8.19 -5.93
C SER A 465 -5.76 -6.68 -5.93
N GLU A 466 -4.53 -6.26 -6.26
CA GLU A 466 -4.18 -4.84 -6.35
C GLU A 466 -4.87 -4.18 -7.57
N PRO A 467 -5.32 -2.91 -7.46
CA PRO A 467 -5.96 -2.19 -8.57
C PRO A 467 -5.06 -2.15 -9.81
N GLY A 468 -5.61 -2.48 -10.98
CA GLY A 468 -4.87 -2.50 -12.25
C GLY A 468 -4.11 -3.80 -12.53
N ALA A 469 -4.11 -4.78 -11.62
CA ALA A 469 -3.50 -6.09 -11.83
C ALA A 469 -4.53 -7.09 -12.37
N ASP A 470 -4.72 -7.12 -13.68
CA ASP A 470 -5.59 -8.12 -14.34
C ASP A 470 -4.81 -9.29 -14.94
N LEU A 471 -5.54 -10.36 -15.26
CA LEU A 471 -5.00 -11.62 -15.76
C LEU A 471 -4.57 -11.57 -17.23
N GLY A 472 -4.82 -10.49 -17.95
CA GLY A 472 -4.37 -10.26 -19.32
C GLY A 472 -2.84 -10.25 -19.46
N GLY A 473 -2.11 -10.05 -18.36
CA GLY A 473 -0.65 -10.22 -18.34
C GLY A 473 -0.19 -11.63 -18.75
N PHE A 474 -1.02 -12.67 -18.57
CA PHE A 474 -0.71 -13.99 -19.11
C PHE A 474 -0.56 -14.00 -20.64
N ALA A 475 -1.43 -13.27 -21.34
CA ALA A 475 -1.38 -13.20 -22.79
C ALA A 475 -0.14 -12.42 -23.27
N GLU A 476 0.21 -11.33 -22.58
CA GLU A 476 1.42 -10.54 -22.85
C GLU A 476 2.69 -11.40 -22.67
N ILE A 477 2.77 -12.20 -21.61
CA ILE A 477 3.88 -13.12 -21.32
C ILE A 477 3.96 -14.24 -22.37
N ALA A 478 2.83 -14.88 -22.68
CA ALA A 478 2.77 -15.97 -23.64
C ALA A 478 3.16 -15.50 -25.05
N ALA A 479 2.65 -14.34 -25.46
CA ALA A 479 3.04 -13.70 -26.72
C ALA A 479 4.54 -13.39 -26.79
N ALA A 480 5.09 -12.77 -25.74
CA ALA A 480 6.52 -12.46 -25.72
C ALA A 480 7.40 -13.72 -25.78
N ALA A 481 7.00 -14.79 -25.09
CA ALA A 481 7.72 -16.07 -25.11
C ALA A 481 7.61 -16.77 -26.47
N ALA A 482 6.43 -16.79 -27.10
CA ALA A 482 6.23 -17.35 -28.43
C ALA A 482 7.02 -16.60 -29.51
N LEU A 483 7.05 -15.26 -29.43
CA LEU A 483 7.87 -14.43 -30.31
C LEU A 483 9.37 -14.71 -30.16
N ARG A 484 9.87 -14.85 -28.92
CA ARG A 484 11.26 -15.25 -28.67
C ARG A 484 11.58 -16.66 -29.18
N ALA A 485 10.60 -17.55 -29.18
CA ALA A 485 10.73 -18.90 -29.72
C ALA A 485 10.64 -18.94 -31.26
N GLY A 486 10.29 -17.84 -31.92
CA GLY A 486 10.07 -17.78 -33.38
C GLY A 486 8.90 -18.64 -33.84
N LEU A 487 7.87 -18.78 -32.98
CA LEU A 487 6.68 -19.59 -33.29
C LEU A 487 5.58 -18.73 -33.91
N ASP A 488 4.83 -19.35 -34.82
CA ASP A 488 3.61 -18.75 -35.36
C ASP A 488 2.47 -18.91 -34.34
N PHE A 489 1.76 -17.82 -34.05
CA PHE A 489 0.62 -17.83 -33.14
C PHE A 489 -0.33 -16.67 -33.43
N GLU A 490 -1.58 -16.82 -32.99
CA GLU A 490 -2.56 -15.73 -32.90
C GLU A 490 -3.11 -15.72 -31.47
N LEU A 491 -3.07 -14.57 -30.81
CA LEU A 491 -3.48 -14.43 -29.41
C LEU A 491 -4.11 -13.05 -29.16
N ALA A 492 -5.23 -13.02 -28.45
CA ALA A 492 -5.80 -11.78 -27.94
C ALA A 492 -4.96 -11.26 -26.76
N VAL A 493 -4.45 -10.03 -26.88
CA VAL A 493 -3.64 -9.37 -25.85
C VAL A 493 -4.30 -8.06 -25.41
N PRO A 494 -4.17 -7.68 -24.12
CA PRO A 494 -4.74 -6.43 -23.63
C PRO A 494 -4.03 -5.21 -24.22
N VAL A 495 -4.78 -4.12 -24.39
CA VAL A 495 -4.28 -2.79 -24.76
C VAL A 495 -4.42 -1.86 -23.56
N ARG A 496 -3.29 -1.45 -23.01
CA ARG A 496 -3.17 -0.60 -21.82
C ARG A 496 -2.60 0.74 -22.21
N ASP A 497 -3.29 1.82 -21.84
CA ASP A 497 -2.86 3.19 -22.16
C ASP A 497 -2.50 3.39 -23.65
N GLY A 498 -3.27 2.73 -24.53
CA GLY A 498 -3.04 2.77 -25.98
C GLY A 498 -1.87 1.92 -26.49
N ALA A 499 -1.31 1.02 -25.68
CA ALA A 499 -0.19 0.17 -26.05
C ALA A 499 -0.42 -1.31 -25.72
N VAL A 500 0.19 -2.20 -26.51
CA VAL A 500 0.38 -3.61 -26.18
C VAL A 500 1.79 -3.77 -25.63
N HIS A 501 1.92 -4.39 -24.45
CA HIS A 501 3.21 -4.60 -23.79
C HIS A 501 3.66 -6.04 -23.97
N LEU A 502 4.92 -6.22 -24.33
CA LEU A 502 5.56 -7.51 -24.55
C LEU A 502 6.79 -7.59 -23.64
N PRO A 503 6.67 -8.18 -22.43
CA PRO A 503 7.76 -8.25 -21.46
C PRO A 503 9.05 -8.73 -22.12
N THR A 504 10.18 -8.09 -21.77
CA THR A 504 11.52 -8.28 -22.36
C THR A 504 11.75 -7.82 -23.81
N LEU A 505 10.69 -7.53 -24.58
CA LEU A 505 10.78 -7.10 -25.99
C LEU A 505 10.51 -5.60 -26.15
N GLY A 506 9.45 -5.08 -25.52
CA GLY A 506 9.10 -3.66 -25.54
C GLY A 506 7.59 -3.44 -25.54
N ARG A 507 7.15 -2.32 -26.11
CA ARG A 507 5.72 -2.05 -26.34
C ARG A 507 5.45 -1.49 -27.72
N VAL A 508 4.23 -1.69 -28.20
CA VAL A 508 3.75 -1.14 -29.47
C VAL A 508 2.53 -0.25 -29.21
N LEU A 509 2.60 0.99 -29.67
CA LEU A 509 1.52 1.97 -29.60
C LEU A 509 0.50 1.67 -30.70
N VAL A 510 -0.72 1.35 -30.29
CA VAL A 510 -1.82 0.97 -31.18
C VAL A 510 -3.07 1.85 -30.99
N GLY A 511 -3.08 2.70 -29.96
CA GLY A 511 -4.21 3.57 -29.60
C GLY A 511 -5.43 2.79 -29.08
N GLY A 512 -6.39 3.51 -28.48
CA GLY A 512 -7.61 2.93 -27.92
C GLY A 512 -7.38 2.05 -26.68
N GLY A 513 -8.39 1.27 -26.29
CA GLY A 513 -8.31 0.30 -25.19
C GLY A 513 -8.91 -1.06 -25.58
N GLY A 514 -9.12 -1.93 -24.60
CA GLY A 514 -9.71 -3.27 -24.80
C GLY A 514 -8.65 -4.31 -25.18
N GLU A 515 -9.01 -5.26 -26.05
CA GLU A 515 -8.10 -6.30 -26.53
C GLU A 515 -7.70 -6.06 -28.00
N ALA A 516 -6.57 -6.63 -28.39
CA ALA A 516 -6.08 -6.64 -29.75
C ALA A 516 -5.60 -8.04 -30.12
N GLU A 517 -5.92 -8.49 -31.33
CA GLU A 517 -5.35 -9.72 -31.86
C GLU A 517 -3.90 -9.45 -32.29
N LEU A 518 -2.97 -10.16 -31.66
CA LEU A 518 -1.56 -10.18 -31.99
C LEU A 518 -1.25 -11.45 -32.77
N ARG A 519 -0.70 -11.27 -33.97
CA ARG A 519 -0.25 -12.37 -34.84
C ARG A 519 1.27 -12.35 -34.91
N GLY A 520 1.91 -13.37 -34.35
CA GLY A 520 3.38 -13.51 -34.36
C GLY A 520 3.84 -14.49 -35.43
N THR A 521 5.03 -14.24 -35.98
CA THR A 521 5.75 -15.16 -36.87
C THR A 521 7.24 -15.17 -36.50
N ALA A 522 8.02 -16.04 -37.15
CA ALA A 522 9.47 -16.05 -37.00
C ALA A 522 10.15 -14.70 -37.33
N ASP A 523 9.54 -13.87 -38.19
CA ASP A 523 10.12 -12.60 -38.67
C ASP A 523 9.65 -11.36 -37.90
N GLY A 524 8.66 -11.50 -37.02
CA GLY A 524 8.10 -10.37 -36.26
C GLY A 524 6.67 -10.59 -35.82
N PHE A 525 5.88 -9.52 -35.75
CA PHE A 525 4.46 -9.59 -35.40
C PHE A 525 3.63 -8.47 -36.02
N THR A 526 2.31 -8.67 -36.04
CA THR A 526 1.34 -7.65 -36.43
C THR A 526 0.23 -7.54 -35.38
N VAL A 527 -0.15 -6.31 -35.05
CA VAL A 527 -1.26 -6.00 -34.14
C VAL A 527 -1.95 -4.70 -34.54
N ARG A 528 -3.29 -4.71 -34.63
CA ARG A 528 -4.12 -3.55 -35.08
C ARG A 528 -3.58 -2.85 -36.34
N GLY A 529 -3.07 -3.62 -37.30
CA GLY A 529 -2.51 -3.11 -38.56
C GLY A 529 -1.10 -2.51 -38.46
N VAL A 530 -0.47 -2.52 -37.28
CA VAL A 530 0.95 -2.22 -37.10
C VAL A 530 1.75 -3.49 -37.25
N THR A 531 2.67 -3.54 -38.22
CA THR A 531 3.61 -4.65 -38.42
C THR A 531 5.00 -4.26 -37.95
N VAL A 532 5.60 -5.09 -37.11
CA VAL A 532 6.95 -4.93 -36.55
C VAL A 532 7.77 -6.16 -36.94
N GLY A 533 8.75 -5.99 -37.82
CA GLY A 533 9.79 -7.01 -38.05
C GLY A 533 10.96 -6.86 -37.08
N TRP A 534 11.75 -7.91 -36.86
CA TRP A 534 12.91 -7.86 -35.94
C TRP A 534 13.98 -6.83 -36.32
N ASP A 535 14.09 -6.50 -37.62
CA ASP A 535 15.00 -5.46 -38.14
C ASP A 535 14.37 -4.06 -38.15
N SER A 536 13.15 -3.88 -37.62
CA SER A 536 12.48 -2.58 -37.64
C SER A 536 13.24 -1.59 -36.76
N PRO A 537 13.59 -0.40 -37.28
CA PRO A 537 14.25 0.61 -36.47
C PRO A 537 13.33 1.06 -35.33
N GLU A 538 13.93 1.46 -34.21
CA GLU A 538 13.19 2.17 -33.17
C GLU A 538 12.57 3.45 -33.76
N GLY A 539 11.25 3.63 -33.61
CA GLY A 539 10.54 4.78 -34.16
C GLY A 539 9.10 4.47 -34.57
N GLY A 540 8.26 5.51 -34.59
CA GLY A 540 6.83 5.35 -34.86
C GLY A 540 6.11 4.59 -33.74
N PRO A 541 5.27 3.60 -34.04
CA PRO A 541 4.50 2.88 -33.02
C PRO A 541 5.32 1.85 -32.23
N TRP A 542 6.50 1.40 -32.67
CA TRP A 542 7.31 0.40 -31.97
C TRP A 542 8.34 1.01 -31.02
N GLN A 543 8.33 0.57 -29.76
CA GLN A 543 9.23 1.03 -28.70
C GLN A 543 9.90 -0.17 -28.02
N PRO A 544 11.05 -0.66 -28.54
CA PRO A 544 11.74 -1.82 -27.97
C PRO A 544 12.34 -1.51 -26.60
N VAL A 545 12.53 -2.54 -25.77
CA VAL A 545 13.36 -2.42 -24.55
C VAL A 545 14.78 -2.05 -24.96
N ARG A 546 15.28 -0.95 -24.41
CA ARG A 546 16.63 -0.46 -24.70
C ARG A 546 17.64 -1.19 -23.83
N ARG A 547 18.71 -1.68 -24.45
CA ARG A 547 19.77 -2.44 -23.78
C ARG A 547 21.11 -1.75 -23.96
N VAL A 548 21.86 -1.64 -22.87
CA VAL A 548 23.22 -1.11 -22.88
C VAL A 548 24.17 -2.28 -22.72
N ALA A 549 24.94 -2.58 -23.76
CA ALA A 549 26.03 -3.54 -23.70
C ALA A 549 27.28 -2.86 -23.14
N LEU A 550 27.87 -3.49 -22.13
CA LEU A 550 29.00 -2.98 -21.35
C LEU A 550 30.19 -3.94 -21.46
N ALA A 551 31.38 -3.46 -21.10
CA ALA A 551 32.60 -4.28 -21.14
C ALA A 551 32.46 -5.54 -20.26
N GLY A 552 33.16 -6.61 -20.62
CA GLY A 552 33.09 -7.87 -19.86
C GLY A 552 31.77 -8.64 -20.01
N GLY A 553 30.92 -8.26 -20.98
CA GLY A 553 29.73 -9.04 -21.37
C GLY A 553 28.46 -8.70 -20.61
N TRP A 554 28.47 -7.70 -19.71
CA TRP A 554 27.25 -7.27 -19.02
C TRP A 554 26.33 -6.51 -19.98
N THR A 555 25.09 -6.98 -20.12
CA THR A 555 24.06 -6.29 -20.90
C THR A 555 22.88 -5.98 -19.99
N VAL A 556 22.62 -4.70 -19.76
CA VAL A 556 21.57 -4.23 -18.86
C VAL A 556 20.45 -3.56 -19.64
N ALA A 557 19.19 -3.89 -19.32
CA ALA A 557 18.02 -3.21 -19.86
C ALA A 557 17.76 -1.91 -19.10
N LEU A 558 17.55 -0.81 -19.83
CA LEU A 558 16.93 0.39 -19.32
C LEU A 558 15.43 0.27 -19.57
N GLU A 559 14.69 -0.19 -18.57
CA GLU A 559 13.27 -0.53 -18.72
C GLU A 559 12.40 0.70 -18.47
N ASP A 560 11.86 1.27 -19.55
CA ASP A 560 10.96 2.42 -19.59
C ASP A 560 9.63 2.10 -20.34
N THR A 561 9.34 0.82 -20.58
CA THR A 561 8.18 0.34 -21.35
C THR A 561 7.21 -0.53 -20.56
N ASP A 562 7.70 -1.34 -19.62
CA ASP A 562 6.91 -2.30 -18.86
C ASP A 562 5.94 -1.59 -17.88
N PRO A 563 4.64 -1.92 -17.86
CA PRO A 563 3.67 -1.24 -17.02
C PRO A 563 3.82 -1.57 -15.53
N GLN A 564 4.51 -2.66 -15.18
CA GLN A 564 4.68 -3.16 -13.82
C GLN A 564 5.99 -2.66 -13.18
N ARG A 565 6.78 -1.86 -13.92
CA ARG A 565 8.04 -1.25 -13.44
C ARG A 565 7.84 -0.20 -12.34
N ASP A 566 6.61 0.21 -12.08
CA ASP A 566 6.19 1.05 -10.96
C ASP A 566 6.21 0.31 -9.60
N SER A 567 6.77 -0.89 -9.57
CA SER A 567 6.97 -1.69 -8.34
C SER A 567 7.97 -1.07 -7.36
N HIS A 568 8.75 -0.09 -7.81
CA HIS A 568 9.69 0.66 -6.96
C HIS A 568 8.92 1.79 -6.26
N GLN A 569 9.20 2.05 -4.98
CA GLN A 569 8.43 2.96 -4.10
C GLN A 569 8.49 4.46 -4.51
N TRP A 570 8.96 4.75 -5.72
CA TRP A 570 9.21 6.09 -6.26
C TRP A 570 8.59 6.23 -7.66
N PRO A 571 8.17 7.45 -8.05
CA PRO A 571 7.65 7.69 -9.39
C PRO A 571 8.65 7.31 -10.47
N ILE A 572 8.17 6.58 -11.48
CA ILE A 572 8.96 6.16 -12.65
C ILE A 572 9.06 7.28 -13.69
N GLU A 573 10.11 7.26 -14.50
CA GLU A 573 10.16 8.06 -15.72
C GLU A 573 9.28 7.46 -16.83
N ASP A 574 8.83 8.34 -17.72
CA ASP A 574 8.23 7.94 -18.99
C ASP A 574 9.32 7.43 -19.96
N ARG A 575 8.95 7.12 -21.21
CA ARG A 575 9.93 6.70 -22.23
C ARG A 575 11.03 7.75 -22.35
N LEU A 576 12.28 7.36 -22.11
CA LEU A 576 13.38 8.32 -22.08
C LEU A 576 13.58 8.95 -23.48
N PRO A 577 13.86 10.25 -23.58
CA PRO A 577 14.33 10.83 -24.83
C PRO A 577 15.72 10.28 -25.18
N GLU A 578 16.08 10.29 -26.47
CA GLU A 578 17.36 9.74 -26.96
C GLU A 578 18.58 10.38 -26.29
N SER A 579 18.50 11.68 -25.98
CA SER A 579 19.56 12.40 -25.27
C SER A 579 19.80 11.84 -23.86
N GLU A 580 18.74 11.52 -23.11
CA GLU A 580 18.84 10.93 -21.78
C GLU A 580 19.32 9.47 -21.85
N LEU A 581 18.89 8.72 -22.86
CA LEU A 581 19.38 7.36 -23.11
C LEU A 581 20.89 7.33 -23.36
N LEU A 582 21.39 8.25 -24.19
CA LEU A 582 22.82 8.39 -24.46
C LEU A 582 23.59 8.71 -23.19
N ALA A 583 23.05 9.61 -22.37
CA ALA A 583 23.62 10.01 -21.10
C ALA A 583 23.69 8.82 -20.13
N TRP A 584 22.58 8.11 -19.91
CA TRP A 584 22.53 6.86 -19.13
C TRP A 584 23.57 5.85 -19.61
N SER A 585 23.66 5.64 -20.92
CA SER A 585 24.62 4.70 -21.51
C SER A 585 26.07 5.09 -21.22
N GLY A 586 26.39 6.39 -21.25
CA GLY A 586 27.70 6.92 -20.85
C GLY A 586 28.02 6.64 -19.39
N TRP A 587 27.13 7.03 -18.48
CA TRP A 587 27.33 6.83 -17.04
C TRP A 587 27.36 5.35 -16.64
N LEU A 588 26.59 4.48 -17.29
CA LEU A 588 26.61 3.04 -17.01
C LEU A 588 27.96 2.40 -17.38
N ARG A 589 28.59 2.82 -18.49
CA ARG A 589 29.93 2.34 -18.87
C ARG A 589 30.95 2.72 -17.81
N GLU A 590 31.01 3.98 -17.44
CA GLU A 590 31.95 4.46 -16.43
C GLU A 590 31.64 3.84 -15.05
N ALA A 591 30.37 3.75 -14.65
CA ALA A 591 29.98 3.12 -13.40
C ALA A 591 30.37 1.64 -13.33
N TRP A 592 30.23 0.90 -14.45
CA TRP A 592 30.63 -0.50 -14.50
C TRP A 592 32.15 -0.69 -14.42
N GLU A 593 32.93 0.17 -15.09
CA GLU A 593 34.39 0.18 -14.94
C GLU A 593 34.80 0.45 -13.49
N LEU A 594 34.11 1.39 -12.82
CA LEU A 594 34.32 1.68 -11.41
C LEU A 594 33.95 0.49 -10.52
N ILE A 595 32.83 -0.19 -10.76
CA ILE A 595 32.45 -1.41 -10.00
C ILE A 595 33.50 -2.50 -10.17
N GLY A 596 33.95 -2.76 -11.41
CA GLY A 596 34.97 -3.78 -11.67
C GLY A 596 36.31 -3.50 -10.99
N ARG A 597 36.71 -2.22 -10.90
CA ARG A 597 37.96 -1.80 -10.27
C ARG A 597 37.87 -1.68 -8.75
N ASP A 598 36.82 -1.03 -8.25
CA ASP A 598 36.70 -0.60 -6.85
C ASP A 598 35.89 -1.59 -6.00
N LEU A 599 35.09 -2.46 -6.61
CA LEU A 599 34.18 -3.41 -5.96
C LEU A 599 34.24 -4.82 -6.61
N PRO A 600 35.42 -5.42 -6.82
CA PRO A 600 35.55 -6.68 -7.58
C PRO A 600 34.79 -7.86 -6.96
N GLY A 601 34.61 -7.89 -5.63
CA GLY A 601 33.81 -8.90 -4.93
C GLY A 601 32.30 -8.84 -5.20
N TYR A 602 31.82 -7.72 -5.76
CA TYR A 602 30.41 -7.49 -6.11
C TYR A 602 30.14 -7.62 -7.60
N ALA A 603 31.15 -7.35 -8.44
CA ALA A 603 31.01 -7.30 -9.88
C ALA A 603 30.44 -8.60 -10.48
N ALA A 604 30.97 -9.77 -10.08
CA ALA A 604 30.53 -11.06 -10.61
C ALA A 604 29.03 -11.32 -10.35
N GLY A 605 28.55 -10.98 -9.15
CA GLY A 605 27.16 -11.14 -8.77
C GLY A 605 26.24 -10.14 -9.45
N ILE A 606 26.65 -8.87 -9.57
CA ILE A 606 25.90 -7.85 -10.31
C ILE A 606 25.74 -8.28 -11.78
N LEU A 607 26.83 -8.73 -12.41
CA LEU A 607 26.79 -9.20 -13.80
C LEU A 607 25.85 -10.40 -13.99
N ALA A 608 25.81 -11.31 -13.02
CA ALA A 608 24.98 -12.51 -13.08
C ALA A 608 23.50 -12.25 -12.78
N GLY A 609 23.17 -11.30 -11.90
CA GLY A 609 21.81 -11.13 -11.39
C GLY A 609 21.12 -9.83 -11.75
N LEU A 610 21.84 -8.75 -12.06
CA LEU A 610 21.23 -7.45 -12.39
C LEU A 610 21.04 -7.30 -13.89
N GLY A 611 19.83 -7.65 -14.37
CA GLY A 611 19.47 -7.54 -15.78
C GLY A 611 18.77 -6.23 -16.16
N THR A 612 18.19 -5.52 -15.19
CA THR A 612 17.30 -4.37 -15.45
C THR A 612 17.57 -3.20 -14.51
N ILE A 613 17.61 -2.00 -15.07
CA ILE A 613 17.55 -0.72 -14.34
C ILE A 613 16.31 0.02 -14.82
N THR A 614 15.43 0.40 -13.89
CA THR A 614 14.27 1.24 -14.17
C THR A 614 14.58 2.70 -13.83
N PRO A 615 14.54 3.61 -14.82
CA PRO A 615 14.73 5.02 -14.56
C PRO A 615 13.60 5.58 -13.69
N LEU A 616 13.97 6.21 -12.57
CA LEU A 616 13.05 6.89 -11.65
C LEU A 616 13.14 8.41 -11.80
N ARG A 617 12.08 9.11 -11.41
CA ARG A 617 12.08 10.56 -11.33
C ARG A 617 12.97 11.03 -10.17
N PRO A 618 13.74 12.12 -10.33
CA PRO A 618 14.56 12.68 -9.26
C PRO A 618 13.74 13.07 -8.03
N GLY A 619 14.31 12.88 -6.85
CA GLY A 619 13.70 13.30 -5.59
C GLY A 619 13.75 14.82 -5.38
N PRO A 620 12.91 15.38 -4.49
CA PRO A 620 12.97 16.79 -4.12
C PRO A 620 14.37 17.18 -3.60
N ALA A 621 14.85 18.37 -3.98
CA ALA A 621 16.10 18.97 -3.51
C ALA A 621 17.40 18.18 -3.85
N GLY A 622 17.41 17.41 -4.94
CA GLY A 622 18.64 16.82 -5.48
C GLY A 622 19.20 15.64 -4.66
N ARG A 623 18.38 15.01 -3.81
CA ARG A 623 18.73 13.73 -3.20
C ARG A 623 18.76 12.64 -4.26
N ASP A 624 19.81 11.83 -4.25
CA ASP A 624 19.86 10.60 -5.04
C ASP A 624 18.70 9.69 -4.62
N VAL A 625 17.93 9.22 -5.61
CA VAL A 625 16.79 8.32 -5.40
C VAL A 625 17.12 6.98 -6.01
N SER A 626 17.05 5.94 -5.21
CA SER A 626 17.18 4.55 -5.63
C SER A 626 16.27 3.68 -4.78
N ALA A 627 15.90 2.53 -5.33
CA ALA A 627 15.11 1.52 -4.63
C ALA A 627 15.27 0.13 -5.26
N ALA A 628 15.09 -0.88 -4.41
CA ALA A 628 14.84 -2.25 -4.81
C ALA A 628 13.42 -2.66 -4.38
N ALA A 629 12.77 -3.47 -5.20
CA ALA A 629 11.48 -4.06 -4.89
C ALA A 629 11.65 -5.56 -4.61
N ARG A 630 11.15 -6.03 -3.45
CA ARG A 630 11.28 -7.45 -3.04
C ARG A 630 10.75 -8.44 -4.08
N GLN A 631 9.76 -8.04 -4.88
CA GLN A 631 9.12 -8.89 -5.88
C GLN A 631 9.80 -8.87 -7.26
N ALA A 632 10.80 -8.01 -7.46
CA ALA A 632 11.43 -7.76 -8.76
C ALA A 632 12.92 -8.13 -8.74
N PHE A 633 13.20 -9.41 -8.49
CA PHE A 633 14.58 -9.92 -8.51
C PHE A 633 15.24 -9.61 -9.86
N GLY A 634 16.44 -9.04 -9.82
CA GLY A 634 17.20 -8.63 -11.00
C GLY A 634 16.83 -7.27 -11.60
N ALA A 635 16.00 -6.49 -10.90
CA ALA A 635 15.75 -5.08 -11.20
C ALA A 635 16.08 -4.16 -10.03
N VAL A 636 16.60 -2.96 -10.36
CA VAL A 636 16.71 -1.83 -9.42
C VAL A 636 16.09 -0.59 -10.07
N GLY A 637 15.44 0.24 -9.26
CA GLY A 637 14.98 1.57 -9.67
C GLY A 637 16.02 2.62 -9.29
N ILE A 638 16.47 3.44 -10.24
CA ILE A 638 17.45 4.50 -9.97
C ILE A 638 17.05 5.78 -10.71
N ALA A 639 16.96 6.89 -10.00
CA ALA A 639 16.96 8.22 -10.60
C ALA A 639 18.40 8.58 -10.97
N ARG A 640 18.63 9.01 -12.21
CA ARG A 640 19.99 9.24 -12.73
C ARG A 640 20.73 10.24 -11.83
N PRO A 641 21.83 9.84 -11.15
CA PRO A 641 22.55 10.74 -10.27
C PRO A 641 23.41 11.71 -11.09
N ALA A 642 24.00 12.69 -10.40
CA ALA A 642 24.84 13.69 -11.05
C ALA A 642 26.17 13.14 -11.59
N THR A 643 26.64 11.97 -11.13
CA THR A 643 27.96 11.41 -11.48
C THR A 643 27.94 9.88 -11.62
N ALA A 644 28.81 9.31 -12.47
CA ALA A 644 29.00 7.86 -12.60
C ALA A 644 29.44 7.18 -11.30
N PRO A 645 30.36 7.76 -10.51
CA PRO A 645 30.63 7.31 -9.15
C PRO A 645 29.41 7.09 -8.26
N ALA A 646 28.48 8.04 -8.26
CA ALA A 646 27.25 7.90 -7.50
C ALA A 646 26.40 6.76 -8.08
N LEU A 647 26.30 6.65 -9.41
CA LEU A 647 25.59 5.54 -10.04
C LEU A 647 26.18 4.17 -9.69
N ALA A 648 27.52 4.04 -9.68
CA ALA A 648 28.21 2.81 -9.27
C ALA A 648 27.87 2.41 -7.83
N LEU A 649 27.87 3.39 -6.92
CA LEU A 649 27.50 3.20 -5.52
C LEU A 649 26.03 2.76 -5.39
N LEU A 650 25.09 3.42 -6.08
CA LEU A 650 23.67 3.09 -6.03
C LEU A 650 23.40 1.69 -6.61
N ILE A 651 24.04 1.31 -7.73
CA ILE A 651 23.93 -0.04 -8.30
C ILE A 651 24.39 -1.09 -7.31
N ALA A 652 25.57 -0.89 -6.70
CA ALA A 652 26.11 -1.85 -5.74
C ALA A 652 25.26 -1.93 -4.47
N HIS A 653 24.75 -0.80 -3.97
CA HIS A 653 23.85 -0.71 -2.82
C HIS A 653 22.52 -1.42 -3.09
N GLU A 654 21.80 -1.05 -4.14
CA GLU A 654 20.47 -1.59 -4.40
C GLU A 654 20.50 -3.07 -4.75
N PHE A 655 21.56 -3.54 -5.43
CA PHE A 655 21.69 -4.95 -5.71
C PHE A 655 21.91 -5.81 -4.45
N GLN A 656 22.44 -5.24 -3.36
CA GLN A 656 22.46 -5.95 -2.06
C GLN A 656 21.04 -6.20 -1.55
N HIS A 657 20.15 -5.21 -1.65
CA HIS A 657 18.75 -5.38 -1.27
C HIS A 657 18.05 -6.45 -2.12
N VAL A 658 18.29 -6.44 -3.43
CA VAL A 658 17.78 -7.47 -4.35
C VAL A 658 18.25 -8.87 -3.93
N LYS A 659 19.55 -9.02 -3.69
CA LYS A 659 20.17 -10.30 -3.37
C LYS A 659 19.76 -10.84 -1.99
N LEU A 660 19.73 -10.00 -0.96
CA LEU A 660 19.24 -10.40 0.36
C LEU A 660 17.74 -10.69 0.35
N GLY A 661 16.96 -9.91 -0.41
CA GLY A 661 15.54 -10.19 -0.64
C GLY A 661 15.33 -11.59 -1.23
N ALA A 662 16.18 -12.00 -2.18
CA ALA A 662 16.12 -13.33 -2.75
C ALA A 662 16.41 -14.46 -1.74
N VAL A 663 17.33 -14.23 -0.79
CA VAL A 663 17.58 -15.17 0.32
C VAL A 663 16.36 -15.25 1.24
N LEU A 664 15.81 -14.09 1.63
CA LEU A 664 14.67 -13.98 2.54
C LEU A 664 13.35 -14.52 1.96
N ASP A 665 13.26 -14.73 0.65
CA ASP A 665 12.10 -15.39 0.03
C ASP A 665 12.10 -16.92 0.24
N PHE A 666 13.24 -17.52 0.62
CA PHE A 666 13.38 -18.97 0.81
C PHE A 666 13.89 -19.38 2.19
N GLN A 667 14.55 -18.48 2.92
CA GLN A 667 15.18 -18.77 4.21
C GLN A 667 14.97 -17.65 5.21
N ASP A 668 14.48 -18.00 6.40
CA ASP A 668 14.32 -17.06 7.50
C ASP A 668 15.68 -16.79 8.17
N LEU A 669 16.14 -15.54 8.10
CA LEU A 669 17.34 -15.07 8.81
C LEU A 669 17.02 -14.53 10.21
N TYR A 670 15.76 -14.31 10.50
CA TYR A 670 15.30 -13.79 11.78
C TYR A 670 13.90 -14.32 12.08
N ASP A 671 13.47 -14.25 13.33
CA ASP A 671 12.12 -14.61 13.76
C ASP A 671 11.11 -13.58 13.22
N PRO A 672 10.20 -13.96 12.29
CA PRO A 672 9.21 -13.04 11.74
C PRO A 672 8.22 -12.51 12.79
N ALA A 673 8.14 -13.15 13.97
CA ALA A 673 7.31 -12.69 15.07
C ALA A 673 7.93 -11.52 15.86
N ASP A 674 9.19 -11.14 15.61
CA ASP A 674 9.82 -10.01 16.29
C ASP A 674 9.29 -8.66 15.77
N ASP A 675 8.41 -8.05 16.57
CA ASP A 675 7.80 -6.74 16.33
C ASP A 675 8.56 -5.57 16.99
N ARG A 676 9.73 -5.84 17.58
CA ARG A 676 10.58 -4.80 18.18
C ARG A 676 11.18 -3.89 17.11
N HIS A 677 11.39 -2.64 17.51
CA HIS A 677 12.07 -1.66 16.70
C HIS A 677 13.49 -1.42 17.22
N TYR A 678 14.42 -1.34 16.29
CA TYR A 678 15.85 -1.23 16.52
C TYR A 678 16.39 0.10 16.03
N TYR A 679 17.49 0.54 16.64
CA TYR A 679 18.24 1.69 16.19
C TYR A 679 19.04 1.35 14.93
N ALA A 680 19.05 2.26 13.96
CA ALA A 680 19.86 2.18 12.75
C ALA A 680 20.78 3.40 12.70
N PRO A 681 22.11 3.26 12.80
CA PRO A 681 23.03 4.40 12.97
C PRO A 681 23.00 5.46 11.87
N TRP A 682 22.56 5.09 10.66
CA TRP A 682 22.45 5.99 9.51
C TRP A 682 21.15 6.80 9.44
N ARG A 683 20.17 6.57 10.32
CA ARG A 683 18.89 7.30 10.29
C ARG A 683 18.19 7.37 11.66
N PRO A 684 17.41 8.44 11.91
CA PRO A 684 16.79 8.65 13.22
C PRO A 684 15.48 7.88 13.47
N ASP A 685 14.83 7.29 12.46
CA ASP A 685 13.59 6.53 12.67
C ASP A 685 13.84 5.09 13.15
N PRO A 686 13.01 4.56 14.08
CA PRO A 686 13.08 3.17 14.51
C PRO A 686 12.78 2.20 13.35
N ARG A 687 13.51 1.08 13.30
CA ARG A 687 13.41 0.10 12.20
C ARG A 687 12.94 -1.27 12.70
N PRO A 688 12.02 -1.96 12.02
CA PRO A 688 11.81 -3.38 12.27
C PRO A 688 13.09 -4.17 11.97
N LEU A 689 13.21 -5.37 12.52
CA LEU A 689 14.44 -6.18 12.40
C LEU A 689 14.86 -6.45 10.94
N GLU A 690 13.91 -6.80 10.06
CA GLU A 690 14.20 -6.94 8.61
C GLU A 690 14.75 -5.64 8.02
N GLY A 691 14.16 -4.51 8.41
CA GLY A 691 14.55 -3.20 7.91
C GLY A 691 15.94 -2.77 8.38
N LEU A 692 16.40 -3.24 9.54
CA LEU A 692 17.77 -3.10 10.01
C LEU A 692 18.70 -4.05 9.25
N LEU A 693 18.33 -5.34 9.13
CA LEU A 693 19.10 -6.36 8.42
C LEU A 693 19.37 -5.96 6.96
N GLN A 694 18.34 -5.55 6.24
CA GLN A 694 18.43 -5.06 4.87
C GLN A 694 19.39 -3.87 4.74
N GLY A 695 19.27 -2.88 5.63
CA GLY A 695 20.13 -1.70 5.62
C GLY A 695 21.59 -2.04 5.94
N THR A 696 21.83 -2.84 6.97
CA THR A 696 23.19 -3.27 7.36
C THR A 696 23.87 -4.00 6.21
N TYR A 697 23.15 -4.91 5.56
CA TYR A 697 23.66 -5.70 4.44
C TYR A 697 24.04 -4.83 3.23
N ALA A 698 23.18 -3.86 2.86
CA ALA A 698 23.47 -2.93 1.78
C ALA A 698 24.67 -2.02 2.05
N HIS A 699 24.83 -1.57 3.30
CA HIS A 699 25.94 -0.69 3.67
C HIS A 699 27.31 -1.37 3.72
N LEU A 700 27.41 -2.69 3.55
CA LEU A 700 28.69 -3.37 3.28
C LEU A 700 29.32 -2.87 1.99
N ALA A 701 28.55 -2.83 0.91
CA ALA A 701 28.99 -2.34 -0.39
C ALA A 701 29.36 -0.84 -0.32
N VAL A 702 28.58 -0.05 0.43
CA VAL A 702 28.86 1.38 0.65
C VAL A 702 30.16 1.59 1.41
N THR A 703 30.38 0.82 2.47
CA THR A 703 31.61 0.89 3.27
C THR A 703 32.83 0.54 2.43
N GLU A 704 32.75 -0.54 1.66
CA GLU A 704 33.84 -0.97 0.79
C GLU A 704 34.13 0.04 -0.33
N PHE A 705 33.09 0.60 -0.96
CA PHE A 705 33.24 1.62 -2.00
C PHE A 705 34.00 2.86 -1.51
N TRP A 706 33.66 3.37 -0.33
CA TRP A 706 34.41 4.49 0.26
C TRP A 706 35.79 4.06 0.76
N GLY A 707 35.92 2.82 1.21
CA GLY A 707 37.18 2.18 1.61
C GLY A 707 38.22 2.16 0.49
N THR A 708 37.83 1.67 -0.68
CA THR A 708 38.70 1.61 -1.86
C THR A 708 39.03 3.01 -2.39
N ARG A 709 38.11 3.96 -2.30
CA ARG A 709 38.38 5.37 -2.64
C ARG A 709 39.37 6.05 -1.71
N VAL A 710 39.26 5.84 -0.40
CA VAL A 710 40.26 6.36 0.55
C VAL A 710 41.65 5.82 0.20
N ARG A 711 41.76 4.54 -0.15
CA ARG A 711 43.03 3.95 -0.63
C ARG A 711 43.49 4.56 -1.96
N ALA A 712 42.58 4.78 -2.90
CA ALA A 712 42.90 5.38 -4.19
C ALA A 712 43.35 6.85 -4.08
N TYR A 713 42.91 7.56 -3.04
CA TYR A 713 43.30 8.93 -2.73
C TYR A 713 44.40 9.05 -1.66
N ASP A 714 45.10 7.95 -1.35
CA ASP A 714 46.16 7.99 -0.35
C ASP A 714 47.24 9.00 -0.71
N GLY A 715 47.65 9.81 0.28
CA GLY A 715 48.58 10.93 0.09
C GLY A 715 48.04 12.17 -0.65
N LEU A 716 46.78 12.19 -1.09
CA LEU A 716 46.15 13.36 -1.72
C LEU A 716 45.38 14.21 -0.73
N GLU A 717 45.53 15.53 -0.81
CA GLU A 717 44.81 16.53 0.01
C GLU A 717 43.80 17.33 -0.85
N SER A 718 42.88 16.61 -1.49
CA SER A 718 41.78 17.20 -2.28
C SER A 718 40.45 17.13 -1.53
N GLU A 719 39.47 17.93 -1.95
CA GLU A 719 38.11 17.89 -1.41
C GLU A 719 37.50 16.48 -1.54
N ALA A 720 37.73 15.80 -2.67
CA ALA A 720 37.29 14.42 -2.89
C ALA A 720 37.95 13.42 -1.94
N ALA A 721 39.25 13.59 -1.63
CA ALA A 721 39.96 12.77 -0.65
C ALA A 721 39.41 12.99 0.77
N GLY A 722 39.17 14.25 1.15
CA GLY A 722 38.53 14.60 2.42
C GLY A 722 37.11 14.00 2.55
N HIS A 723 36.29 14.13 1.51
CA HIS A 723 34.94 13.56 1.48
C HIS A 723 34.96 12.04 1.62
N ALA A 724 35.84 11.35 0.87
CA ALA A 724 35.96 9.89 0.96
C ALA A 724 36.34 9.42 2.38
N ARG A 725 37.27 10.13 3.06
CA ARG A 725 37.64 9.84 4.46
C ARG A 725 36.46 9.98 5.42
N VAL A 726 35.67 11.05 5.29
CA VAL A 726 34.47 11.28 6.12
C VAL A 726 33.41 10.21 5.86
N GLN A 727 33.17 9.86 4.60
CA GLN A 727 32.18 8.85 4.23
C GLN A 727 32.60 7.45 4.72
N LEU A 728 33.87 7.06 4.54
CA LEU A 728 34.38 5.80 5.08
C LEU A 728 34.25 5.74 6.60
N ALA A 729 34.67 6.81 7.31
CA ALA A 729 34.55 6.90 8.77
C ALA A 729 33.11 6.68 9.23
N THR A 730 32.17 7.31 8.53
CA THR A 730 30.73 7.23 8.82
C THR A 730 30.18 5.82 8.57
N TRP A 731 30.34 5.31 7.35
CA TRP A 731 29.68 4.05 6.95
C TRP A 731 30.29 2.82 7.62
N ARG A 732 31.60 2.77 7.87
CA ARG A 732 32.20 1.65 8.58
C ARG A 732 31.73 1.55 10.03
N ALA A 733 31.59 2.69 10.71
CA ALA A 733 31.13 2.75 12.09
C ALA A 733 29.65 2.40 12.18
N HIS A 734 28.83 3.00 11.31
CA HIS A 734 27.39 2.73 11.25
C HIS A 734 27.09 1.26 10.92
N THR A 735 27.80 0.68 9.96
CA THR A 735 27.60 -0.72 9.56
C THR A 735 28.01 -1.66 10.69
N ALA A 736 29.18 -1.42 11.33
CA ALA A 736 29.63 -2.25 12.45
C ALA A 736 28.68 -2.20 13.65
N GLU A 737 28.21 -1.01 14.04
CA GLU A 737 27.25 -0.87 15.15
C GLU A 737 25.90 -1.55 14.84
N ALA A 738 25.44 -1.47 13.59
CA ALA A 738 24.21 -2.15 13.18
C ALA A 738 24.37 -3.68 13.13
N VAL A 739 25.54 -4.20 12.76
CA VAL A 739 25.85 -5.64 12.87
C VAL A 739 25.77 -6.11 14.33
N GLU A 740 26.33 -5.35 15.27
CA GLU A 740 26.24 -5.69 16.70
C GLU A 740 24.82 -5.59 17.24
N THR A 741 24.04 -4.61 16.77
CA THR A 741 22.61 -4.49 17.11
C THR A 741 21.82 -5.70 16.62
N LEU A 742 22.10 -6.19 15.40
CA LEU A 742 21.47 -7.40 14.86
C LEU A 742 21.87 -8.63 15.66
N ALA A 743 23.16 -8.84 15.91
CA ALA A 743 23.67 -9.99 16.67
C ALA A 743 23.11 -10.03 18.11
N GLY A 744 23.00 -8.85 18.74
CA GLY A 744 22.45 -8.67 20.08
C GLY A 744 20.92 -8.67 20.18
N SER A 745 20.19 -8.75 19.06
CA SER A 745 18.72 -8.71 19.06
C SER A 745 18.08 -9.89 19.81
N GLY A 746 18.75 -11.05 19.82
CA GLY A 746 18.20 -12.31 20.32
C GLY A 746 17.13 -12.94 19.40
N SER A 747 16.92 -12.39 18.20
CA SER A 747 15.88 -12.84 17.25
C SER A 747 16.41 -13.32 15.90
N LEU A 748 17.72 -13.45 15.73
CA LEU A 748 18.29 -14.07 14.54
C LEU A 748 18.19 -15.60 14.62
N THR A 749 17.88 -16.25 13.50
CA THR A 749 17.98 -17.71 13.37
C THR A 749 19.46 -18.14 13.38
N ALA A 750 19.75 -19.45 13.40
CA ALA A 750 21.13 -19.93 13.28
C ALA A 750 21.80 -19.44 11.98
N LEU A 751 21.05 -19.43 10.88
CA LEU A 751 21.49 -18.87 9.60
C LEU A 751 21.65 -17.34 9.68
N GLY A 752 20.73 -16.65 10.35
CA GLY A 752 20.85 -15.21 10.64
C GLY A 752 22.11 -14.83 11.42
N GLN A 753 22.46 -15.61 12.44
CA GLN A 753 23.68 -15.40 13.22
C GLN A 753 24.93 -15.59 12.34
N ARG A 754 24.93 -16.60 11.47
CA ARG A 754 25.99 -16.79 10.46
C ARG A 754 26.09 -15.59 9.50
N PHE A 755 24.94 -15.05 9.07
CA PHE A 755 24.91 -13.82 8.28
C PHE A 755 25.51 -12.63 9.05
N ALA A 756 25.12 -12.41 10.31
CA ALA A 756 25.67 -11.34 11.13
C ALA A 756 27.20 -11.46 11.31
N GLU A 757 27.72 -12.68 11.53
CA GLU A 757 29.16 -12.93 11.59
C GLU A 757 29.88 -12.68 10.25
N GLY A 758 29.26 -13.07 9.12
CA GLY A 758 29.79 -12.76 7.81
C GLY A 758 29.83 -11.25 7.54
N MET A 759 28.80 -10.50 7.94
CA MET A 759 28.78 -9.05 7.81
C MET A 759 29.85 -8.40 8.71
N ARG A 760 30.03 -8.91 9.93
CA ARG A 760 31.13 -8.51 10.84
C ARG A 760 32.50 -8.72 10.17
N SER A 761 32.70 -9.87 9.56
CA SER A 761 33.91 -10.20 8.81
C SER A 761 34.10 -9.30 7.58
N GLY A 762 33.01 -8.92 6.90
CA GLY A 762 33.04 -8.02 5.73
C GLY A 762 33.42 -6.58 6.08
N VAL A 763 32.93 -6.05 7.21
CA VAL A 763 33.25 -4.68 7.64
C VAL A 763 34.63 -4.57 8.32
N ALA A 764 35.12 -5.64 8.95
CA ALA A 764 36.35 -5.61 9.77
C ALA A 764 37.60 -5.03 9.07
N PRO A 765 37.93 -5.38 7.80
CA PRO A 765 39.10 -4.82 7.12
C PRO A 765 39.05 -3.29 6.98
N TRP A 766 37.86 -2.72 6.92
CA TRP A 766 37.63 -1.30 6.70
C TRP A 766 37.73 -0.48 7.99
N LEU A 767 37.52 -1.10 9.17
CA LEU A 767 37.67 -0.46 10.48
C LEU A 767 39.12 -0.02 10.74
N ALA A 768 40.10 -0.72 10.19
CA ALA A 768 41.52 -0.42 10.39
C ALA A 768 42.08 0.67 9.43
N VAL A 769 41.33 1.08 8.41
CA VAL A 769 41.81 2.05 7.41
C VAL A 769 41.98 3.44 8.05
N PRO A 770 43.14 4.11 7.96
CA PRO A 770 43.30 5.45 8.52
C PRO A 770 42.45 6.49 7.76
N VAL A 771 41.62 7.25 8.48
CA VAL A 771 40.78 8.34 7.92
C VAL A 771 41.07 9.71 8.54
N GLY A 772 41.87 9.76 9.60
CA GLY A 772 42.23 10.99 10.32
C GLY A 772 41.19 11.42 11.37
N ALA A 773 41.64 12.14 12.40
CA ALA A 773 40.82 12.51 13.56
C ALA A 773 39.60 13.38 13.19
N ALA A 774 39.74 14.28 12.22
CA ALA A 774 38.64 15.15 11.81
C ALA A 774 37.45 14.36 11.19
N ALA A 775 37.75 13.35 10.37
CA ALA A 775 36.73 12.48 9.78
C ALA A 775 36.07 11.58 10.83
N GLU A 776 36.87 11.03 11.74
CA GLU A 776 36.40 10.29 12.91
C GLU A 776 35.45 11.10 13.79
N ASP A 777 35.79 12.35 14.09
CA ASP A 777 34.97 13.25 14.87
C ASP A 777 33.67 13.63 14.14
N ALA A 778 33.72 13.82 12.83
CA ALA A 778 32.53 14.10 12.01
C ALA A 778 31.56 12.91 12.02
N ALA A 779 32.07 11.69 11.84
CA ALA A 779 31.27 10.46 11.92
C ALA A 779 30.64 10.28 13.30
N ARG A 780 31.41 10.46 14.39
CA ARG A 780 30.88 10.39 15.77
C ARG A 780 29.77 11.41 16.02
N ARG A 781 29.93 12.65 15.56
CA ARG A 781 28.89 13.68 15.69
C ARG A 781 27.61 13.29 14.97
N ALA A 782 27.72 12.80 13.73
CA ALA A 782 26.57 12.36 12.94
C ALA A 782 25.83 11.18 13.61
N ALA A 783 26.58 10.19 14.10
CA ALA A 783 26.00 9.06 14.83
C ALA A 783 25.33 9.48 16.14
N ALA A 784 25.95 10.37 16.91
CA ALA A 784 25.38 10.89 18.16
C ALA A 784 24.10 11.71 17.91
N GLU A 785 24.07 12.50 16.83
CA GLU A 785 22.88 13.24 16.42
C GLU A 785 21.74 12.30 16.02
N ASN A 786 22.02 11.28 15.19
CA ASN A 786 21.02 10.27 14.81
C ASN A 786 20.50 9.51 16.03
N PHE A 787 21.39 9.12 16.96
CA PHE A 787 21.00 8.41 18.18
C PHE A 787 20.13 9.27 19.09
N ALA A 788 20.50 10.54 19.29
CA ALA A 788 19.69 11.48 20.09
C ALA A 788 18.30 11.69 19.48
N GLN A 789 18.21 11.83 18.16
CA GLN A 789 16.93 11.93 17.45
C GLN A 789 16.12 10.63 17.54
N TRP A 790 16.77 9.47 17.45
CA TRP A 790 16.12 8.18 17.62
C TRP A 790 15.60 7.97 19.04
N GLN A 791 16.38 8.35 20.06
CA GLN A 791 15.94 8.33 21.45
C GLN A 791 14.72 9.23 21.64
N ALA A 792 14.76 10.46 21.13
CA ALA A 792 13.61 11.37 21.20
C ALA A 792 12.34 10.75 20.58
N ARG A 793 12.46 10.05 19.45
CA ARG A 793 11.33 9.37 18.78
C ARG A 793 10.89 8.08 19.47
N SER A 794 11.83 7.32 20.04
CA SER A 794 11.57 6.02 20.69
C SER A 794 11.02 6.17 22.11
N THR A 795 11.37 7.26 22.79
CA THR A 795 10.82 7.60 24.13
C THR A 795 9.37 8.10 24.01
N VAL A 796 8.98 8.59 22.83
CA VAL A 796 7.61 8.97 22.49
C VAL A 796 6.74 7.75 22.11
N ALA A 797 7.37 6.64 21.69
CA ALA A 797 6.70 5.41 21.27
C ALA A 797 6.47 4.37 22.40
N ARG A 798 7.22 4.45 23.50
CA ARG A 798 6.95 3.72 24.75
C ARG A 798 5.90 4.46 25.56
#